data_AF-A0A0D0YYS0-F1
#
_entry.id   AF-A0A0D0YYS0-F1
#
_cell.length_a   1.000
_cell.length_b   1.000
_cell.length_c   1.000
_cell.angle_alpha   90.00
_cell.angle_beta   90.00
_cell.angle_gamma   90.00
#
_symmetry.space_group_name_H-M   'P 1'
#
loop_
_entity.id
_entity.type
_entity.pdbx_description
1 polymer ?
#
loop_
_entity_poly.entity_id
_entity_poly.type
_entity_poly.pdbx_seq_one_letter_code
_entity_poly.pdbx_strand_id
1 'polypeptide(L)'
;MPIIFNGIPRYDQNSNVVNSSGGCLIKDGNYFYLFGEYRLENSVQFAGFTRYRSEDLEHWTYMGLAVKKQKDGLLGPHRIGERPKVVRTVNGQYVMMMHTDDERTFDPCVGYAIADGLDEPFVFKGPLLFNGEPIKMWHIGSFTDDDGTNYLLTHEGDIYRLSADGHFAEEKIISNIAPGTEAPAMFKENGHYFLLVSQKTSWERNDNYYYCADSLIGPWEYRGPFCPSGTLTHNSQSSFVFKLHSNKGDFPMYIGDRRSYPFLDCTTSIWLPIKVTGTKLNISEFWSSWNWFNEEEVKLKKEKLAWLGKMKNDSMTVKFEGTDIRVFGRTDSHSGYALLTLFDSDNTVVHEVTIDFYSQVTNDGLRYVSPKLSVGEYRLQIKVLGKHGEWYDKSHRLYGSTDDDINVTGYYVNDNKKHNGQVKISYNSVGFPFAISEMGQSWNQQSVAKSNGVPYYYWLQSDAGVGQITLSNRQVQLRVGQGILVESNVSFTWHAESSVWQTSYLIFSGAKVREMLSLAKDQRVLYIPVLSAELFAYIRKYNIKFRRNYTSNLEASKLVEKFVSMLKPYTNSKLEVNKQKIAKSVLDIIYNKFDSPLTNTSLAGMTNYSVQYVLQTFSDVYNTTPRRALAMYIIAETKLLLIRYPTMALRQVAQRCGFSSEAYMIRIFKSTEGLTPGQFRLLATRLLLDK
;
A
#
# COMPACT_ATOMS: atom_id res chain seq x y z
N MET A 1 3.50 0.33 27.48
CA MET A 1 3.77 -1.10 27.69
C MET A 1 4.38 -1.61 26.41
N PRO A 2 5.52 -2.31 26.48
CA PRO A 2 6.30 -2.64 25.31
C PRO A 2 5.59 -3.67 24.43
N ILE A 3 5.56 -3.41 23.12
CA ILE A 3 4.88 -4.22 22.11
C ILE A 3 5.92 -4.76 21.14
N ILE A 4 5.88 -6.07 20.90
CA ILE A 4 6.62 -6.68 19.80
C ILE A 4 5.74 -6.61 18.55
N PHE A 5 6.25 -5.96 17.50
CA PHE A 5 5.67 -6.01 16.16
C PHE A 5 6.40 -7.04 15.30
N ASN A 6 5.63 -7.92 14.67
CA ASN A 6 6.14 -9.05 13.88
C ASN A 6 6.04 -8.80 12.38
N GLY A 7 7.13 -9.12 11.68
CA GLY A 7 7.14 -9.12 10.22
C GLY A 7 7.11 -7.72 9.58
N ILE A 8 7.57 -6.71 10.32
CA ILE A 8 7.76 -5.33 9.86
C ILE A 8 9.13 -4.81 10.32
N PRO A 9 9.67 -3.74 9.69
CA PRO A 9 10.89 -3.09 10.16
C PRO A 9 10.74 -2.57 11.60
N ARG A 10 11.79 -2.73 12.40
CA ARG A 10 11.96 -2.09 13.72
C ARG A 10 13.04 -1.02 13.61
N TYR A 11 13.05 -0.04 14.50
CA TYR A 11 13.98 1.07 14.41
C TYR A 11 14.82 1.26 15.66
N ASP A 12 16.03 1.76 15.46
CA ASP A 12 16.93 2.18 16.52
C ASP A 12 16.64 3.62 16.98
N GLN A 13 17.43 4.13 17.92
CA GLN A 13 17.34 5.49 18.47
C GLN A 13 17.51 6.61 17.42
N ASN A 14 18.07 6.29 16.27
CA ASN A 14 18.31 7.22 15.15
C ASN A 14 17.29 7.01 14.01
N SER A 15 16.24 6.21 14.23
CA SER A 15 15.26 5.80 13.22
C SER A 15 15.81 4.94 12.08
N ASN A 16 17.02 4.36 12.23
CA ASN A 16 17.53 3.38 11.26
C ASN A 16 16.91 2.00 11.52
N VAL A 17 16.77 1.19 10.48
CA VAL A 17 16.27 -0.19 10.61
C VAL A 17 17.20 -1.01 11.50
N VAL A 18 16.63 -1.72 12.48
CA VAL A 18 17.33 -2.74 13.26
C VAL A 18 17.65 -3.92 12.36
N ASN A 19 18.86 -3.91 11.83
CA ASN A 19 19.39 -4.89 10.87
C ASN A 19 20.19 -5.96 11.61
N SER A 20 19.54 -7.08 11.95
CA SER A 20 20.13 -8.12 12.80
C SER A 20 19.58 -9.51 12.49
N SER A 21 19.56 -9.92 11.22
CA SER A 21 19.01 -11.22 10.82
C SER A 21 19.87 -12.40 11.32
N GLY A 22 19.25 -13.57 11.50
CA GLY A 22 19.92 -14.84 11.75
C GLY A 22 20.58 -15.00 13.12
N GLY A 23 20.61 -13.95 13.94
CA GLY A 23 21.42 -13.91 15.15
C GLY A 23 20.80 -14.52 16.40
N CYS A 24 20.92 -13.84 17.53
CA CYS A 24 20.43 -14.31 18.83
C CYS A 24 20.16 -13.14 19.78
N LEU A 25 19.45 -13.47 20.87
CA LEU A 25 19.14 -12.57 21.96
C LEU A 25 19.79 -13.11 23.23
N ILE A 26 20.48 -12.24 23.98
CA ILE A 26 21.04 -12.55 25.30
C ILE A 26 20.65 -11.43 26.26
N LYS A 27 20.44 -11.76 27.54
CA LYS A 27 20.15 -10.78 28.59
C LYS A 27 21.30 -10.74 29.58
N ASP A 28 21.75 -9.53 29.93
CA ASP A 28 22.73 -9.29 31.00
C ASP A 28 22.30 -8.07 31.82
N GLY A 29 22.08 -8.29 33.12
CA GLY A 29 21.43 -7.31 33.99
C GLY A 29 20.03 -6.92 33.48
N ASN A 30 19.82 -5.61 33.31
CA ASN A 30 18.54 -5.03 32.85
C ASN A 30 18.40 -4.99 31.32
N TYR A 31 19.45 -5.34 30.58
CA TYR A 31 19.50 -5.15 29.15
C TYR A 31 19.39 -6.46 28.38
N PHE A 32 18.63 -6.41 27.30
CA PHE A 32 18.64 -7.36 26.22
C PHE A 32 19.61 -6.89 25.13
N TYR A 33 20.45 -7.81 24.65
CA TYR A 33 21.39 -7.58 23.57
C TYR A 33 21.00 -8.45 22.39
N LEU A 34 20.75 -7.79 21.26
CA LEU A 34 20.41 -8.43 20.00
C LEU A 34 21.63 -8.39 19.07
N PHE A 35 22.13 -9.56 18.73
CA PHE A 35 23.19 -9.75 17.76
C PHE A 35 22.60 -10.29 16.48
N GLY A 36 23.23 -9.99 15.33
CA GLY A 36 22.77 -10.50 14.05
C GLY A 36 23.66 -10.06 12.90
N GLU A 37 23.34 -10.57 11.71
CA GLU A 37 24.00 -10.21 10.46
C GLU A 37 23.68 -8.76 10.11
N TYR A 38 24.71 -7.96 9.82
CA TYR A 38 24.52 -6.66 9.16
C TYR A 38 24.38 -6.90 7.66
N ARG A 39 23.16 -6.84 7.12
CA ARG A 39 22.89 -7.09 5.71
C ARG A 39 22.91 -5.81 4.89
N LEU A 40 23.54 -5.86 3.72
CA LEU A 40 23.55 -4.77 2.75
C LEU A 40 22.59 -5.11 1.60
N GLU A 41 22.09 -4.06 0.96
CA GLU A 41 21.25 -4.18 -0.24
C GLU A 41 21.94 -5.05 -1.30
N ASN A 42 21.26 -6.09 -1.81
CA ASN A 42 21.74 -6.96 -2.88
C ASN A 42 23.12 -7.62 -2.63
N SER A 43 23.47 -7.90 -1.36
CA SER A 43 24.74 -8.55 -1.04
C SER A 43 24.61 -9.64 0.01
N VAL A 44 25.18 -10.81 -0.30
CA VAL A 44 25.35 -11.92 0.65
C VAL A 44 26.68 -11.83 1.42
N GLN A 45 27.57 -10.90 1.04
CA GLN A 45 28.88 -10.77 1.65
C GLN A 45 28.79 -10.35 3.12
N PHE A 46 29.77 -10.78 3.90
CA PHE A 46 29.94 -10.35 5.26
C PHE A 46 30.23 -8.84 5.33
N ALA A 47 29.33 -8.09 5.96
CA ALA A 47 29.51 -6.67 6.28
C ALA A 47 29.73 -6.40 7.79
N GLY A 48 29.70 -7.45 8.60
CA GLY A 48 29.82 -7.38 10.06
C GLY A 48 28.64 -8.04 10.76
N PHE A 49 28.78 -8.23 12.07
CA PHE A 49 27.67 -8.56 12.95
C PHE A 49 27.28 -7.33 13.75
N THR A 50 26.01 -6.94 13.73
CA THR A 50 25.50 -5.82 14.52
C THR A 50 25.33 -6.19 15.98
N ARG A 51 25.32 -5.16 16.82
CA ARG A 51 24.85 -5.25 18.20
C ARG A 51 23.86 -4.13 18.49
N TYR A 52 22.71 -4.51 19.04
CA TYR A 52 21.73 -3.59 19.60
C TYR A 52 21.49 -3.91 21.07
N ARG A 53 21.07 -2.91 21.84
CA ARG A 53 20.71 -3.03 23.24
C ARG A 53 19.31 -2.47 23.48
N SER A 54 18.51 -3.11 24.33
CA SER A 54 17.16 -2.66 24.70
C SER A 54 16.84 -3.05 26.14
N GLU A 55 16.02 -2.27 26.84
CA GLU A 55 15.46 -2.64 28.14
C GLU A 55 14.11 -3.37 28.02
N ASP A 56 13.48 -3.31 26.85
CA ASP A 56 12.07 -3.66 26.69
C ASP A 56 11.70 -4.39 25.39
N LEU A 57 12.69 -4.78 24.59
CA LEU A 57 12.56 -5.48 23.30
C LEU A 57 11.87 -4.68 22.19
N GLU A 58 11.47 -3.44 22.45
CA GLU A 58 10.83 -2.54 21.47
C GLU A 58 11.77 -1.40 21.07
N HIS A 59 12.36 -0.72 22.05
CA HIS A 59 13.23 0.43 21.83
C HIS A 59 14.69 -0.02 21.80
N TRP A 60 15.30 0.00 20.62
CA TRP A 60 16.65 -0.48 20.40
C TRP A 60 17.65 0.67 20.31
N THR A 61 18.81 0.50 20.94
CA THR A 61 19.98 1.35 20.79
C THR A 61 21.00 0.61 19.95
N TYR A 62 21.39 1.15 18.79
CA TYR A 62 22.52 0.63 18.01
C TYR A 62 23.83 0.90 18.75
N MET A 63 24.59 -0.17 18.98
CA MET A 63 25.84 -0.16 19.76
C MET A 63 27.08 -0.38 18.89
N GLY A 64 26.94 -0.32 17.56
CA GLY A 64 28.01 -0.61 16.61
C GLY A 64 28.04 -2.07 16.14
N LEU A 65 29.08 -2.42 15.39
CA LEU A 65 29.35 -3.79 14.97
C LEU A 65 30.05 -4.56 16.11
N ALA A 66 29.49 -5.71 16.49
CA ALA A 66 30.11 -6.68 17.38
C ALA A 66 31.36 -7.29 16.75
N VAL A 67 31.31 -7.70 15.48
CA VAL A 67 32.48 -8.15 14.72
C VAL A 67 32.49 -7.41 13.39
N LYS A 68 33.62 -6.80 13.05
CA LYS A 68 33.81 -6.10 11.77
C LYS A 68 34.36 -7.05 10.72
N LYS A 69 34.18 -6.69 9.45
CA LYS A 69 34.89 -7.34 8.33
C LYS A 69 36.40 -7.30 8.57
N GLN A 70 37.07 -8.44 8.39
CA GLN A 70 38.51 -8.57 8.55
C GLN A 70 39.23 -8.17 7.25
N LYS A 71 40.54 -7.93 7.33
CA LYS A 71 41.36 -7.62 6.15
C LYS A 71 41.51 -8.83 5.23
N ASP A 72 41.58 -10.03 5.81
CA ASP A 72 41.76 -11.34 5.19
C ASP A 72 41.14 -12.44 6.07
N GLY A 73 41.32 -13.70 5.68
CA GLY A 73 40.83 -14.86 6.43
C GLY A 73 39.33 -15.13 6.30
N LEU A 74 38.78 -15.88 7.25
CA LEU A 74 37.42 -16.44 7.20
C LEU A 74 36.28 -15.40 7.15
N LEU A 75 36.56 -14.17 7.62
CA LEU A 75 35.64 -13.03 7.62
C LEU A 75 36.21 -11.85 6.79
N GLY A 76 37.10 -12.14 5.84
CA GLY A 76 37.73 -11.18 4.94
C GLY A 76 36.87 -10.80 3.72
N PRO A 77 37.48 -10.22 2.67
CA PRO A 77 36.85 -10.04 1.37
C PRO A 77 36.35 -11.37 0.77
N HIS A 78 35.22 -11.34 0.05
CA HIS A 78 34.61 -12.51 -0.59
C HIS A 78 34.23 -13.67 0.35
N ARG A 79 33.90 -13.32 1.59
CA ARG A 79 33.42 -14.25 2.61
C ARG A 79 31.98 -13.94 3.00
N ILE A 80 31.30 -14.97 3.46
CA ILE A 80 30.01 -14.92 4.12
C ILE A 80 30.24 -15.08 5.63
N GLY A 81 29.42 -14.40 6.43
CA GLY A 81 29.40 -14.52 7.88
C GLY A 81 27.96 -14.49 8.34
N GLU A 82 27.51 -15.55 8.99
CA GLU A 82 26.09 -15.81 9.22
C GLU A 82 25.81 -16.39 10.61
N ARG A 83 24.55 -16.22 11.01
CA ARG A 83 23.95 -16.80 12.22
C ARG A 83 24.79 -16.63 13.49
N PRO A 84 25.27 -15.42 13.85
CA PRO A 84 26.07 -15.24 15.05
C PRO A 84 25.29 -15.68 16.29
N LYS A 85 25.95 -16.42 17.18
CA LYS A 85 25.42 -16.90 18.45
C LYS A 85 26.35 -16.51 19.58
N VAL A 86 25.84 -15.88 20.63
CA VAL A 86 26.63 -15.42 21.78
C VAL A 86 26.25 -16.23 23.01
N VAL A 87 27.25 -16.77 23.69
CA VAL A 87 27.11 -17.46 24.97
C VAL A 87 28.02 -16.82 26.02
N ARG A 88 27.63 -16.92 27.28
CA ARG A 88 28.48 -16.53 28.42
C ARG A 88 29.18 -17.76 28.96
N THR A 89 30.49 -17.67 29.13
CA THR A 89 31.32 -18.75 29.69
C THR A 89 31.24 -18.74 31.21
N VAL A 90 31.66 -19.84 31.85
CA VAL A 90 31.69 -19.94 33.32
C VAL A 90 32.62 -18.90 33.97
N ASN A 91 33.62 -18.42 33.22
CA ASN A 91 34.56 -17.38 33.65
C ASN A 91 34.02 -15.95 33.40
N GLY A 92 32.81 -15.82 32.88
CA GLY A 92 32.15 -14.53 32.63
C GLY A 92 32.48 -13.87 31.30
N GLN A 93 33.44 -14.39 30.51
CA GLN A 93 33.72 -13.93 29.16
C GLN A 93 32.59 -14.32 28.20
N TYR A 94 32.36 -13.51 27.16
CA TYR A 94 31.41 -13.78 26.11
C TYR A 94 32.10 -14.36 24.87
N VAL A 95 31.55 -15.45 24.33
CA VAL A 95 32.01 -16.09 23.11
C VAL A 95 30.91 -15.98 22.05
N MET A 96 31.25 -15.40 20.91
CA MET A 96 30.42 -15.37 19.72
C MET A 96 30.88 -16.44 18.73
N MET A 97 30.02 -17.37 18.36
CA MET A 97 30.23 -18.33 17.28
C MET A 97 29.51 -17.85 16.02
N MET A 98 30.04 -18.18 14.84
CA MET A 98 29.40 -17.85 13.56
C MET A 98 29.68 -18.90 12.49
N HIS A 99 28.76 -19.03 11.54
CA HIS A 99 29.02 -19.67 10.26
C HIS A 99 29.87 -18.72 9.41
N THR A 100 30.96 -19.22 8.83
CA THR A 100 31.75 -18.53 7.82
C THR A 100 31.84 -19.39 6.56
N ASP A 101 31.85 -18.77 5.38
CA ASP A 101 31.95 -19.50 4.11
C ASP A 101 32.53 -18.62 3.00
N ASP A 102 32.87 -19.19 1.85
CA ASP A 102 33.08 -18.43 0.62
C ASP A 102 31.73 -18.07 -0.04
N GLU A 103 31.73 -17.12 -0.96
CA GLU A 103 30.50 -16.68 -1.66
C GLU A 103 29.80 -17.78 -2.46
N ARG A 104 30.53 -18.86 -2.78
CA ARG A 104 30.01 -20.02 -3.52
C ARG A 104 29.43 -21.07 -2.58
N THR A 105 29.61 -20.91 -1.28
CA THR A 105 29.18 -21.80 -0.19
C THR A 105 29.81 -23.20 -0.26
N PHE A 106 31.13 -23.26 -0.50
CA PHE A 106 31.93 -24.50 -0.59
C PHE A 106 33.10 -24.59 0.40
N ASP A 107 33.33 -23.57 1.23
CA ASP A 107 34.35 -23.58 2.28
C ASP A 107 33.72 -23.21 3.64
N PRO A 108 32.74 -24.00 4.11
CA PRO A 108 32.07 -23.75 5.38
C PRO A 108 33.05 -23.91 6.53
N CYS A 109 32.98 -23.03 7.52
CA CYS A 109 33.75 -23.13 8.74
C CYS A 109 33.05 -22.42 9.88
N VAL A 110 32.95 -23.06 11.04
CA VAL A 110 32.51 -22.39 12.26
C VAL A 110 33.67 -21.57 12.81
N GLY A 111 33.50 -20.26 12.90
CA GLY A 111 34.44 -19.36 13.53
C GLY A 111 34.01 -19.01 14.96
N TYR A 112 34.92 -18.39 15.72
CA TYR A 112 34.57 -17.76 16.99
C TYR A 112 35.29 -16.43 17.24
N ALA A 113 34.70 -15.62 18.10
CA ALA A 113 35.21 -14.35 18.57
C ALA A 113 34.91 -14.18 20.07
N ILE A 114 35.67 -13.35 20.78
CA ILE A 114 35.52 -13.17 22.23
C ILE A 114 35.42 -11.71 22.65
N ALA A 115 34.70 -11.43 23.73
CA ALA A 115 34.66 -10.13 24.39
C ALA A 115 34.49 -10.30 25.91
N ASP A 116 35.07 -9.39 26.69
CA ASP A 116 34.92 -9.42 28.16
C ASP A 116 33.58 -8.81 28.62
N GLY A 117 32.89 -8.06 27.75
CA GLY A 117 31.60 -7.46 28.02
C GLY A 117 30.77 -7.29 26.75
N LEU A 118 29.43 -7.33 26.89
CA LEU A 118 28.52 -7.23 25.75
C LEU A 118 28.51 -5.84 25.10
N ASP A 119 28.92 -4.79 25.81
CA ASP A 119 29.07 -3.42 25.29
C ASP A 119 30.37 -3.22 24.47
N GLU A 120 31.29 -4.20 24.43
CA GLU A 120 32.56 -4.14 23.70
C GLU A 120 32.57 -4.94 22.38
N PRO A 121 33.24 -4.48 21.32
CA PRO A 121 33.42 -5.28 20.12
C PRO A 121 34.13 -6.61 20.41
N PHE A 122 33.73 -7.67 19.73
CA PHE A 122 34.32 -8.99 19.82
C PHE A 122 35.57 -9.09 18.95
N VAL A 123 36.61 -9.72 19.48
CA VAL A 123 37.87 -10.00 18.79
C VAL A 123 37.76 -11.37 18.13
N PHE A 124 37.76 -11.42 16.80
CA PHE A 124 37.74 -12.66 16.04
C PHE A 124 39.02 -13.48 16.27
N LYS A 125 38.88 -14.78 16.50
CA LYS A 125 39.98 -15.70 16.86
C LYS A 125 40.28 -16.75 15.79
N GLY A 126 39.47 -16.84 14.74
CA GLY A 126 39.64 -17.82 13.67
C GLY A 126 38.66 -18.98 13.81
N PRO A 127 39.01 -20.18 13.28
CA PRO A 127 38.14 -21.35 13.33
C PRO A 127 37.95 -21.86 14.76
N LEU A 128 36.73 -22.29 15.07
CA LEU A 128 36.45 -23.10 16.25
C LEU A 128 36.88 -24.54 15.94
N LEU A 129 37.71 -25.12 16.81
CA LEU A 129 38.35 -26.41 16.58
C LEU A 129 37.63 -27.53 17.34
N PHE A 130 37.61 -28.73 16.75
CA PHE A 130 37.27 -29.99 17.39
C PHE A 130 38.38 -31.01 17.06
N ASN A 131 39.00 -31.62 18.06
CA ASN A 131 40.16 -32.50 17.88
C ASN A 131 41.32 -31.86 17.08
N GLY A 132 41.54 -30.55 17.27
CA GLY A 132 42.58 -29.79 16.57
C GLY A 132 42.21 -29.36 15.15
N GLU A 133 41.05 -29.76 14.62
CA GLU A 133 40.63 -29.47 13.24
C GLU A 133 39.46 -28.49 13.18
N PRO A 134 39.39 -27.60 12.16
CA PRO A 134 38.24 -26.71 11.98
C PRO A 134 36.92 -27.46 11.80
N ILE A 135 35.86 -27.00 12.47
CA ILE A 135 34.52 -27.56 12.27
C ILE A 135 33.97 -27.05 10.93
N LYS A 136 33.87 -27.93 9.94
CA LYS A 136 33.42 -27.64 8.56
C LYS A 136 31.90 -27.89 8.40
N MET A 137 31.09 -26.99 8.97
CA MET A 137 29.62 -27.05 8.93
C MET A 137 29.01 -25.68 8.54
N TRP A 138 27.80 -25.69 7.97
CA TRP A 138 27.07 -24.47 7.55
C TRP A 138 26.26 -23.82 8.68
N HIS A 139 24.93 -23.82 8.61
CA HIS A 139 24.07 -23.17 9.60
C HIS A 139 24.36 -23.67 11.01
N ILE A 140 24.54 -22.73 11.94
CA ILE A 140 24.80 -23.00 13.35
C ILE A 140 23.70 -22.45 14.26
N GLY A 141 23.67 -23.01 15.47
CA GLY A 141 22.92 -22.55 16.63
C GLY A 141 23.75 -22.70 17.90
N SER A 142 23.20 -22.27 19.03
CA SER A 142 23.82 -22.48 20.33
C SER A 142 22.79 -22.88 21.36
N PHE A 143 23.26 -23.53 22.42
CA PHE A 143 22.45 -23.88 23.58
C PHE A 143 23.31 -23.79 24.84
N THR A 144 22.74 -23.26 25.91
CA THR A 144 23.35 -23.27 27.25
C THR A 144 22.40 -24.06 28.13
N ASP A 145 22.87 -25.16 28.72
CA ASP A 145 22.07 -25.98 29.63
C ASP A 145 21.96 -25.33 31.01
N ASP A 146 21.09 -25.87 31.86
CA ASP A 146 20.80 -25.33 33.20
C ASP A 146 22.02 -25.31 34.12
N ASP A 147 23.03 -26.17 33.85
CA ASP A 147 24.30 -26.22 34.58
C ASP A 147 25.34 -25.21 34.08
N GLY A 148 25.00 -24.40 33.06
CA GLY A 148 25.89 -23.42 32.45
C GLY A 148 26.80 -23.98 31.35
N THR A 149 26.69 -25.27 31.03
CA THR A 149 27.45 -25.88 29.93
C THR A 149 26.98 -25.35 28.58
N ASN A 150 27.92 -24.93 27.74
CA ASN A 150 27.64 -24.37 26.44
C ASN A 150 27.82 -25.40 25.32
N TYR A 151 26.95 -25.33 24.32
CA TYR A 151 26.92 -26.24 23.18
C TYR A 151 26.81 -25.47 21.87
N LEU A 152 27.54 -25.95 20.86
CA LEU A 152 27.35 -25.61 19.45
C LEU A 152 26.36 -26.59 18.83
N LEU A 153 25.41 -26.06 18.08
CA LEU A 153 24.49 -26.83 17.24
C LEU A 153 24.85 -26.59 15.78
N THR A 154 24.77 -27.61 14.93
CA THR A 154 24.93 -27.43 13.48
C THR A 154 23.77 -28.03 12.70
N HIS A 155 23.66 -27.68 11.41
CA HIS A 155 22.77 -28.34 10.47
C HIS A 155 22.97 -29.88 10.52
N GLU A 156 21.94 -30.63 10.12
CA GLU A 156 21.78 -32.07 10.41
C GLU A 156 21.58 -32.43 11.89
N GLY A 157 21.69 -31.48 12.83
CA GLY A 157 21.49 -31.74 14.25
C GLY A 157 22.67 -32.42 14.93
N ASP A 158 23.91 -32.03 14.60
CA ASP A 158 25.06 -32.36 15.45
C ASP A 158 25.10 -31.42 16.66
N ILE A 159 25.51 -31.97 17.81
CA ILE A 159 25.68 -31.22 19.07
C ILE A 159 27.11 -31.40 19.54
N TYR A 160 27.82 -30.29 19.75
CA TYR A 160 29.16 -30.27 20.32
C TYR A 160 29.15 -29.57 21.67
N ARG A 161 29.72 -30.19 22.69
CA ARG A 161 30.01 -29.51 23.97
C ARG A 161 31.25 -28.63 23.79
N LEU A 162 31.12 -27.38 24.19
CA LEU A 162 32.24 -26.44 24.23
C LEU A 162 33.04 -26.62 25.51
N SER A 163 34.31 -26.24 25.45
CA SER A 163 35.16 -26.07 26.62
C SER A 163 34.62 -25.04 27.58
N ALA A 164 35.06 -25.09 28.84
CA ALA A 164 34.63 -24.17 29.88
C ALA A 164 34.89 -22.69 29.52
N ASP A 165 36.00 -22.39 28.83
CA ASP A 165 36.31 -21.06 28.28
C ASP A 165 35.64 -20.79 26.91
N GLY A 166 35.04 -21.80 26.31
CA GLY A 166 34.32 -21.73 25.04
C GLY A 166 35.21 -21.57 23.80
N HIS A 167 36.53 -21.75 23.90
CA HIS A 167 37.46 -21.46 22.79
C HIS A 167 37.62 -22.62 21.80
N PHE A 168 37.13 -23.80 22.13
CA PHE A 168 37.10 -24.99 21.27
C PHE A 168 35.96 -25.95 21.67
N ALA A 169 35.61 -26.87 20.78
CA ALA A 169 34.69 -27.97 21.08
C ALA A 169 35.47 -29.16 21.68
N GLU A 170 35.06 -29.61 22.87
CA GLU A 170 35.69 -30.71 23.59
C GLU A 170 35.18 -32.07 23.15
N GLU A 171 33.87 -32.17 22.89
CA GLU A 171 33.21 -33.45 22.63
C GLU A 171 32.07 -33.24 21.63
N LYS A 172 31.97 -34.13 20.63
CA LYS A 172 30.74 -34.26 19.82
C LYS A 172 29.80 -35.23 20.55
N ILE A 173 28.76 -34.68 21.17
CA ILE A 173 27.80 -35.42 22.00
C ILE A 173 26.97 -36.39 21.16
N ILE A 174 26.51 -35.92 20.01
CA ILE A 174 25.70 -36.69 19.07
C ILE A 174 25.80 -36.06 17.69
N SER A 175 25.52 -36.86 16.66
CA SER A 175 25.46 -36.43 15.27
C SER A 175 24.15 -36.81 14.61
N ASN A 176 23.76 -36.06 13.60
CA ASN A 176 22.76 -36.44 12.62
C ASN A 176 21.36 -36.75 13.22
N ILE A 177 20.92 -35.94 14.19
CA ILE A 177 19.56 -36.03 14.76
C ILE A 177 18.49 -35.77 13.69
N ALA A 178 18.76 -34.82 12.79
CA ALA A 178 17.80 -34.28 11.84
C ALA A 178 18.42 -34.17 10.43
N PRO A 179 18.69 -35.30 9.75
CA PRO A 179 19.25 -35.29 8.40
C PRO A 179 18.36 -34.53 7.40
N GLY A 180 18.99 -33.83 6.45
CA GLY A 180 18.37 -32.94 5.47
C GLY A 180 18.01 -31.55 5.98
N THR A 181 18.38 -31.17 7.21
CA THR A 181 17.87 -29.95 7.86
C THR A 181 18.93 -28.89 8.12
N GLU A 182 18.47 -27.68 8.46
CA GLU A 182 19.32 -26.53 8.76
C GLU A 182 18.70 -25.62 9.83
N ALA A 183 19.35 -24.50 10.12
CA ALA A 183 18.86 -23.46 11.02
C ALA A 183 18.48 -23.96 12.44
N PRO A 184 19.39 -24.68 13.12
CA PRO A 184 19.07 -25.30 14.41
C PRO A 184 18.90 -24.23 15.51
N ALA A 185 17.88 -24.42 16.34
CA ALA A 185 17.70 -23.71 17.61
C ALA A 185 17.28 -24.71 18.69
N MET A 186 17.78 -24.56 19.92
CA MET A 186 17.45 -25.47 21.01
C MET A 186 17.11 -24.72 22.28
N PHE A 187 16.19 -25.30 23.04
CA PHE A 187 15.91 -24.90 24.41
C PHE A 187 15.51 -26.13 25.23
N LYS A 188 15.48 -25.95 26.55
CA LYS A 188 15.05 -26.97 27.50
C LYS A 188 13.90 -26.44 28.32
N GLU A 189 12.87 -27.27 28.52
CA GLU A 189 11.69 -26.91 29.29
C GLU A 189 11.10 -28.17 29.93
N ASN A 190 10.78 -28.11 31.22
CA ASN A 190 10.19 -29.22 31.99
C ASN A 190 10.95 -30.56 31.86
N GLY A 191 12.30 -30.51 31.84
CA GLY A 191 13.14 -31.70 31.75
C GLY A 191 13.33 -32.28 30.34
N HIS A 192 12.74 -31.65 29.32
CA HIS A 192 12.86 -32.07 27.92
C HIS A 192 13.68 -31.06 27.12
N TYR A 193 14.56 -31.55 26.26
CA TYR A 193 15.28 -30.78 25.26
C TYR A 193 14.49 -30.76 23.95
N PHE A 194 14.39 -29.59 23.35
CA PHE A 194 13.69 -29.37 22.08
C PHE A 194 14.65 -28.80 21.05
N LEU A 195 14.82 -29.50 19.92
CA LEU A 195 15.63 -29.04 18.79
C LEU A 195 14.70 -28.65 17.64
N LEU A 196 14.64 -27.36 17.31
CA LEU A 196 13.91 -26.80 16.18
C LEU A 196 14.84 -26.70 14.97
N VAL A 197 14.35 -27.08 13.79
CA VAL A 197 15.11 -27.06 12.53
C VAL A 197 14.19 -26.68 11.36
N SER A 198 14.77 -26.11 10.31
CA SER A 198 14.09 -25.89 9.02
C SER A 198 14.52 -26.89 7.97
N GLN A 199 13.71 -27.06 6.94
CA GLN A 199 14.13 -27.70 5.69
C GLN A 199 15.04 -26.75 4.89
N LYS A 200 15.73 -27.28 3.88
CA LYS A 200 16.61 -26.53 2.97
C LYS A 200 15.84 -26.05 1.75
N THR A 201 15.24 -24.87 1.84
CA THR A 201 14.47 -24.24 0.75
C THR A 201 15.07 -22.91 0.31
N SER A 202 16.40 -22.78 0.43
CA SER A 202 17.12 -21.52 0.21
C SER A 202 16.52 -20.41 1.10
N TRP A 203 16.27 -19.21 0.56
CA TRP A 203 15.64 -18.09 1.27
C TRP A 203 14.11 -18.22 1.41
N GLU A 204 13.50 -19.21 0.73
CA GLU A 204 12.08 -19.48 0.88
C GLU A 204 11.81 -20.18 2.19
N ARG A 205 10.65 -19.89 2.78
CA ARG A 205 10.24 -20.39 4.09
C ARG A 205 9.56 -21.74 3.92
N ASN A 206 9.60 -22.54 4.98
CA ASN A 206 8.99 -23.86 5.02
C ASN A 206 8.39 -24.11 6.40
N ASP A 207 7.58 -25.16 6.53
CA ASP A 207 7.15 -25.62 7.84
C ASP A 207 8.36 -26.22 8.57
N ASN A 208 8.92 -25.45 9.50
CA ASN A 208 9.95 -25.90 10.42
C ASN A 208 9.34 -26.93 11.39
N TYR A 209 10.17 -27.87 11.84
CA TYR A 209 9.76 -28.94 12.73
C TYR A 209 10.75 -29.08 13.88
N TYR A 210 10.42 -29.96 14.83
CA TYR A 210 11.23 -30.15 16.00
C TYR A 210 11.39 -31.62 16.39
N TYR A 211 12.45 -31.86 17.14
CA TYR A 211 12.76 -33.11 17.82
C TYR A 211 12.74 -32.88 19.33
N CYS A 212 12.45 -33.93 20.09
CA CYS A 212 12.41 -33.89 21.54
C CYS A 212 13.22 -35.05 22.12
N ALA A 213 13.96 -34.80 23.21
CA ALA A 213 14.68 -35.83 23.97
C ALA A 213 14.73 -35.47 25.46
N ASP A 214 14.91 -36.47 26.31
CA ASP A 214 15.10 -36.28 27.76
C ASP A 214 16.59 -36.12 28.13
N SER A 215 17.48 -36.33 27.15
CA SER A 215 18.92 -36.20 27.28
C SER A 215 19.53 -35.75 25.95
N LEU A 216 20.63 -34.98 26.00
CA LEU A 216 21.33 -34.51 24.80
C LEU A 216 21.87 -35.65 23.93
N ILE A 217 22.23 -36.79 24.53
CA ILE A 217 22.64 -38.01 23.80
C ILE A 217 21.45 -38.79 23.20
N GLY A 218 20.23 -38.30 23.37
CA GLY A 218 19.01 -38.90 22.86
C GLY A 218 18.41 -40.01 23.75
N PRO A 219 17.50 -40.83 23.21
CA PRO A 219 17.05 -40.80 21.82
C PRO A 219 16.25 -39.52 21.49
N TRP A 220 16.46 -38.99 20.29
CA TRP A 220 15.73 -37.83 19.78
C TRP A 220 14.55 -38.27 18.94
N GLU A 221 13.34 -37.87 19.34
CA GLU A 221 12.10 -38.23 18.65
C GLU A 221 11.61 -37.08 17.78
N TYR A 222 11.37 -37.34 16.49
CA TYR A 222 10.71 -36.37 15.60
C TYR A 222 9.27 -36.11 16.06
N ARG A 223 8.88 -34.83 16.12
CA ARG A 223 7.56 -34.41 16.61
C ARG A 223 6.72 -33.64 15.59
N GLY A 224 7.21 -33.43 14.37
CA GLY A 224 6.49 -32.70 13.34
C GLY A 224 6.58 -31.17 13.47
N PRO A 225 5.76 -30.43 12.71
CA PRO A 225 5.76 -28.97 12.73
C PRO A 225 5.22 -28.42 14.05
N PHE A 226 5.80 -27.30 14.53
CA PHE A 226 5.36 -26.59 15.74
C PHE A 226 4.48 -25.37 15.46
N CYS A 227 4.28 -25.02 14.19
CA CYS A 227 3.27 -24.08 13.70
C CYS A 227 2.24 -24.85 12.86
N PRO A 228 1.04 -24.28 12.59
CA PRO A 228 0.10 -24.90 11.65
C PRO A 228 0.75 -25.13 10.28
N SER A 229 0.64 -26.35 9.75
CA SER A 229 1.21 -26.71 8.45
C SER A 229 0.66 -25.83 7.32
N GLY A 230 1.51 -25.50 6.36
CA GLY A 230 1.20 -24.59 5.26
C GLY A 230 1.30 -23.11 5.63
N THR A 231 1.61 -22.75 6.88
CA THR A 231 1.92 -21.36 7.25
C THR A 231 3.37 -20.99 6.97
N LEU A 232 4.22 -21.99 6.69
CA LEU A 232 5.66 -21.83 6.51
C LEU A 232 6.30 -21.20 7.76
N THR A 233 5.92 -21.75 8.92
CA THR A 233 6.28 -21.22 10.24
C THR A 233 5.96 -19.72 10.34
N HIS A 234 4.71 -19.37 10.03
CA HIS A 234 4.23 -17.99 9.95
C HIS A 234 5.09 -17.08 9.04
N ASN A 235 5.48 -17.63 7.90
CA ASN A 235 6.39 -17.01 6.93
C ASN A 235 7.72 -16.61 7.56
N SER A 236 8.39 -17.54 8.25
CA SER A 236 9.74 -17.35 8.81
C SER A 236 10.58 -18.63 8.86
N GLN A 237 11.89 -18.47 9.08
CA GLN A 237 12.85 -19.55 9.30
C GLN A 237 13.45 -19.42 10.70
N SER A 238 13.57 -20.54 11.42
CA SER A 238 14.16 -20.60 12.76
C SER A 238 15.55 -19.91 12.82
N SER A 239 15.79 -19.22 13.92
CA SER A 239 17.08 -18.58 14.20
C SER A 239 17.51 -18.82 15.64
N PHE A 240 16.60 -18.65 16.61
CA PHE A 240 16.90 -18.81 18.03
C PHE A 240 15.63 -19.07 18.85
N VAL A 241 15.79 -19.58 20.08
CA VAL A 241 14.74 -19.59 21.10
C VAL A 241 15.30 -18.93 22.34
N PHE A 242 14.62 -17.90 22.84
CA PHE A 242 15.04 -17.16 24.04
C PHE A 242 14.05 -17.42 25.17
N LYS A 243 14.55 -17.81 26.36
CA LYS A 243 13.72 -17.97 27.55
C LYS A 243 13.45 -16.59 28.16
N LEU A 244 12.26 -16.05 27.91
CA LEU A 244 11.85 -14.70 28.30
C LEU A 244 11.05 -14.76 29.60
N HIS A 245 11.27 -13.78 30.47
CA HIS A 245 10.53 -13.63 31.73
C HIS A 245 9.38 -12.63 31.55
N SER A 246 8.14 -13.10 31.69
CA SER A 246 6.91 -12.26 31.71
C SER A 246 6.41 -12.05 33.14
N ASN A 247 5.25 -11.40 33.29
CA ASN A 247 4.53 -11.37 34.56
C ASN A 247 3.87 -12.71 34.95
N LYS A 248 3.82 -13.69 34.04
CA LYS A 248 3.30 -15.05 34.27
C LYS A 248 4.41 -16.09 34.52
N GLY A 249 5.67 -15.69 34.39
CA GLY A 249 6.84 -16.54 34.59
C GLY A 249 7.73 -16.63 33.35
N ASP A 250 8.66 -17.57 33.35
CA ASP A 250 9.52 -17.81 32.19
C ASP A 250 8.79 -18.61 31.11
N PHE A 251 8.99 -18.23 29.86
CA PHE A 251 8.46 -18.96 28.71
C PHE A 251 9.45 -18.92 27.53
N PRO A 252 9.50 -19.97 26.70
CA PRO A 252 10.30 -19.96 25.49
C PRO A 252 9.65 -19.07 24.41
N MET A 253 10.40 -18.11 23.90
CA MET A 253 10.02 -17.26 22.77
C MET A 253 10.79 -17.69 21.52
N TYR A 254 10.06 -18.10 20.49
CA TYR A 254 10.59 -18.34 19.16
C TYR A 254 11.10 -17.04 18.54
N ILE A 255 12.27 -17.08 17.90
CA ILE A 255 12.81 -16.02 17.06
C ILE A 255 13.14 -16.62 15.69
N GLY A 256 12.48 -16.10 14.65
CA GLY A 256 12.73 -16.48 13.27
C GLY A 256 12.91 -15.28 12.34
N ASP A 257 13.59 -15.51 11.22
CA ASP A 257 13.77 -14.52 10.15
C ASP A 257 12.70 -14.68 9.08
N ARG A 258 12.04 -13.59 8.72
CA ARG A 258 11.32 -13.45 7.46
C ARG A 258 12.27 -12.82 6.45
N ARG A 259 13.11 -13.68 5.86
CA ARG A 259 14.15 -13.31 4.90
C ARG A 259 13.57 -12.58 3.69
N SER A 260 14.28 -11.59 3.18
CA SER A 260 13.90 -10.87 1.97
C SER A 260 15.06 -10.91 0.99
N TYR A 261 14.92 -11.61 -0.13
CA TYR A 261 15.99 -11.74 -1.13
C TYR A 261 15.53 -11.12 -2.45
N PRO A 262 16.38 -10.37 -3.18
CA PRO A 262 17.79 -10.08 -2.90
C PRO A 262 18.04 -8.92 -1.91
N PHE A 263 17.01 -8.20 -1.48
CA PHE A 263 17.12 -7.06 -0.57
C PHE A 263 17.21 -7.53 0.89
N LEU A 264 18.33 -8.16 1.25
CA LEU A 264 18.51 -8.80 2.56
C LEU A 264 18.42 -7.84 3.74
N ASP A 265 18.67 -6.56 3.53
CA ASP A 265 18.45 -5.46 4.46
C ASP A 265 16.96 -5.20 4.78
N CYS A 266 16.04 -5.70 3.95
CA CYS A 266 14.60 -5.69 4.19
C CYS A 266 14.11 -6.91 5.01
N THR A 267 15.01 -7.80 5.46
CA THR A 267 14.65 -8.94 6.32
C THR A 267 14.02 -8.46 7.61
N THR A 268 12.87 -9.04 7.97
CA THR A 268 12.18 -8.76 9.24
C THR A 268 12.20 -10.00 10.13
N SER A 269 11.76 -9.87 11.38
CA SER A 269 11.77 -10.98 12.34
C SER A 269 10.38 -11.31 12.87
N ILE A 270 10.17 -12.60 13.20
CA ILE A 270 8.96 -13.14 13.82
C ILE A 270 9.29 -13.69 15.20
N TRP A 271 8.79 -13.01 16.22
CA TRP A 271 9.01 -13.31 17.63
C TRP A 271 7.67 -13.66 18.26
N LEU A 272 7.50 -14.92 18.67
CA LEU A 272 6.22 -15.45 19.16
C LEU A 272 6.44 -16.36 20.38
N PRO A 273 5.54 -16.35 21.38
CA PRO A 273 5.62 -17.28 22.50
C PRO A 273 5.37 -18.71 22.01
N ILE A 274 6.18 -19.65 22.49
CA ILE A 274 5.98 -21.09 22.27
C ILE A 274 5.18 -21.64 23.45
N LYS A 275 4.03 -22.26 23.17
CA LYS A 275 3.32 -23.04 24.18
C LYS A 275 3.92 -24.43 24.27
N VAL A 276 4.34 -24.82 25.47
CA VAL A 276 4.88 -26.15 25.77
C VAL A 276 3.87 -26.94 26.60
N THR A 277 3.58 -28.19 26.23
CA THR A 277 2.74 -29.10 27.01
C THR A 277 3.30 -30.52 26.95
N GLY A 278 4.02 -30.92 28.01
CA GLY A 278 4.88 -32.10 27.97
C GLY A 278 5.91 -31.95 26.85
N THR A 279 5.94 -32.91 25.93
CA THR A 279 6.83 -32.92 24.76
C THR A 279 6.25 -32.24 23.52
N LYS A 280 5.10 -31.56 23.62
CA LYS A 280 4.45 -30.88 22.49
C LYS A 280 4.73 -29.38 22.48
N LEU A 281 5.18 -28.88 21.33
CA LEU A 281 5.33 -27.46 21.02
C LEU A 281 4.20 -26.97 20.11
N ASN A 282 3.74 -25.74 20.34
CA ASN A 282 2.73 -25.11 19.49
C ASN A 282 2.85 -23.58 19.48
N ILE A 283 2.81 -22.99 18.28
CA ILE A 283 2.55 -21.58 18.01
C ILE A 283 1.34 -21.50 17.08
N SER A 284 0.14 -21.62 17.64
CA SER A 284 -1.08 -21.82 16.88
C SER A 284 -1.52 -20.60 16.07
N GLU A 285 -1.27 -19.40 16.58
CA GLU A 285 -1.75 -18.14 16.01
C GLU A 285 -0.59 -17.21 15.66
N PHE A 286 -0.72 -16.51 14.54
CA PHE A 286 0.18 -15.42 14.20
C PHE A 286 -0.30 -14.12 14.86
N TRP A 287 0.48 -13.60 15.80
CA TRP A 287 0.24 -12.29 16.39
C TRP A 287 1.10 -11.23 15.70
N SER A 288 0.47 -10.39 14.88
CA SER A 288 1.17 -9.27 14.21
C SER A 288 1.74 -8.25 15.20
N SER A 289 1.11 -8.14 16.37
CA SER A 289 1.58 -7.34 17.50
C SER A 289 1.11 -7.96 18.80
N TRP A 290 1.98 -8.00 19.81
CA TRP A 290 1.64 -8.54 21.12
C TRP A 290 2.44 -7.87 22.24
N ASN A 291 1.84 -7.81 23.42
CA ASN A 291 2.49 -7.38 24.64
C ASN A 291 3.21 -8.59 25.22
N TRP A 292 4.53 -8.59 25.19
CA TRP A 292 5.34 -9.73 25.62
C TRP A 292 5.36 -9.91 27.13
N PHE A 293 5.20 -8.83 27.89
CA PHE A 293 5.21 -8.90 29.34
C PHE A 293 3.92 -9.51 29.89
N ASN A 294 2.79 -9.34 29.19
CA ASN A 294 1.51 -9.95 29.54
C ASN A 294 1.18 -11.21 28.73
N GLU A 295 1.96 -11.54 27.70
CA GLU A 295 1.71 -12.65 26.75
C GLU A 295 0.33 -12.55 26.07
N GLU A 296 -0.02 -11.37 25.55
CA GLU A 296 -1.33 -11.10 24.96
C GLU A 296 -1.24 -10.41 23.59
N GLU A 297 -2.04 -10.89 22.63
CA GLU A 297 -2.19 -10.24 21.33
C GLU A 297 -2.75 -8.82 21.49
N VAL A 298 -2.12 -7.86 20.84
CA VAL A 298 -2.61 -6.48 20.75
C VAL A 298 -3.31 -6.31 19.41
N LYS A 299 -4.64 -6.27 19.42
CA LYS A 299 -5.43 -5.97 18.22
C LYS A 299 -5.26 -4.50 17.83
N LEU A 300 -4.79 -4.26 16.61
CA LEU A 300 -4.58 -2.90 16.09
C LEU A 300 -5.84 -2.38 15.40
N LYS A 301 -6.15 -1.10 15.65
CA LYS A 301 -7.18 -0.38 14.89
C LYS A 301 -6.68 -0.10 13.48
N LYS A 302 -7.60 -0.08 12.53
CA LYS A 302 -7.34 0.35 11.15
C LYS A 302 -8.58 0.94 10.51
N GLU A 303 -8.37 1.99 9.74
CA GLU A 303 -9.31 2.45 8.73
C GLU A 303 -9.10 1.62 7.45
N LYS A 304 -10.21 1.27 6.80
CA LYS A 304 -10.17 0.47 5.58
C LYS A 304 -9.67 1.31 4.41
N LEU A 305 -8.80 0.71 3.61
CA LEU A 305 -8.28 1.25 2.37
C LEU A 305 -8.22 0.12 1.34
N ALA A 306 -8.19 0.47 0.06
CA ALA A 306 -7.97 -0.51 -1.00
C ALA A 306 -7.19 0.17 -2.12
N TRP A 307 -5.88 0.00 -2.10
CA TRP A 307 -5.00 0.44 -3.18
C TRP A 307 -4.13 -0.72 -3.63
N LEU A 308 -4.08 -0.93 -4.94
CA LEU A 308 -3.23 -1.90 -5.60
C LEU A 308 -2.35 -1.14 -6.59
N GLY A 309 -1.09 -0.92 -6.23
CA GLY A 309 -0.06 -0.46 -7.16
C GLY A 309 0.46 -1.65 -7.95
N LYS A 310 0.58 -1.49 -9.28
CA LYS A 310 1.06 -2.57 -10.17
C LYS A 310 2.30 -2.18 -10.95
N MET A 311 2.37 -0.91 -11.35
CA MET A 311 3.45 -0.42 -12.18
C MET A 311 4.52 0.25 -11.33
N LYS A 312 5.78 0.12 -11.75
CA LYS A 312 6.88 0.91 -11.21
C LYS A 312 6.51 2.40 -11.11
N ASN A 313 6.73 2.98 -9.94
CA ASN A 313 6.39 4.35 -9.56
C ASN A 313 4.90 4.66 -9.38
N ASP A 314 3.99 3.69 -9.52
CA ASP A 314 2.66 3.83 -8.93
C ASP A 314 2.83 4.17 -7.45
N SER A 315 2.05 5.12 -6.96
CA SER A 315 2.17 5.57 -5.58
C SER A 315 0.85 6.02 -4.98
N MET A 316 0.79 5.88 -3.66
CA MET A 316 -0.25 6.41 -2.82
C MET A 316 0.38 7.31 -1.77
N THR A 317 -0.23 8.45 -1.47
CA THR A 317 0.24 9.37 -0.43
C THR A 317 -0.85 9.59 0.60
N VAL A 318 -0.51 9.41 1.87
CA VAL A 318 -1.37 9.66 3.03
C VAL A 318 -0.84 10.89 3.75
N LYS A 319 -1.58 12.00 3.70
CA LYS A 319 -1.31 13.21 4.50
C LYS A 319 -2.08 13.12 5.81
N PHE A 320 -1.42 13.38 6.92
CA PHE A 320 -1.99 13.24 8.25
C PHE A 320 -1.37 14.22 9.25
N GLU A 321 -2.06 14.46 10.36
CA GLU A 321 -1.54 15.15 11.53
C GLU A 321 -1.53 14.14 12.70
N GLY A 322 -0.41 13.97 13.38
CA GLY A 322 -0.32 12.97 14.46
C GLY A 322 1.10 12.66 14.91
N THR A 323 1.25 11.56 15.65
CA THR A 323 2.53 11.11 16.22
C THR A 323 3.04 9.80 15.64
N ASP A 324 2.18 9.02 14.98
CA ASP A 324 2.56 7.82 14.23
C ASP A 324 1.52 7.47 13.17
N ILE A 325 1.98 6.79 12.12
CA ILE A 325 1.15 6.18 11.09
C ILE A 325 1.51 4.70 10.94
N ARG A 326 0.48 3.88 10.71
CA ARG A 326 0.59 2.44 10.45
C ARG A 326 -0.04 2.12 9.12
N VAL A 327 0.56 1.21 8.37
CA VAL A 327 0.06 0.73 7.09
C VAL A 327 -0.21 -0.76 7.18
N PHE A 328 -1.39 -1.15 6.71
CA PHE A 328 -1.82 -2.53 6.59
C PHE A 328 -1.89 -2.90 5.12
N GLY A 329 -1.46 -4.11 4.77
CA GLY A 329 -1.39 -4.56 3.39
C GLY A 329 -1.52 -6.07 3.28
N ARG A 330 -1.64 -6.52 2.04
CA ARG A 330 -1.61 -7.93 1.67
C ARG A 330 -0.26 -8.27 1.06
N THR A 331 0.31 -9.39 1.48
CA THR A 331 1.46 -10.00 0.83
C THR A 331 1.03 -11.27 0.12
N ASP A 332 1.61 -11.55 -1.04
CA ASP A 332 1.37 -12.77 -1.83
C ASP A 332 2.54 -13.05 -2.80
N SER A 333 2.39 -14.08 -3.63
CA SER A 333 3.40 -14.54 -4.60
C SER A 333 3.50 -13.68 -5.86
N HIS A 334 2.73 -12.60 -5.96
CA HIS A 334 2.74 -11.64 -7.07
C HIS A 334 3.22 -10.26 -6.61
N SER A 335 3.68 -10.16 -5.37
CA SER A 335 4.00 -8.88 -4.76
C SER A 335 5.50 -8.56 -4.83
N GLY A 336 5.83 -7.28 -4.91
CA GLY A 336 7.21 -6.79 -4.98
C GLY A 336 7.62 -5.95 -3.79
N TYR A 337 8.56 -5.02 -4.02
CA TYR A 337 9.05 -4.09 -3.02
C TYR A 337 8.37 -2.72 -3.11
N ALA A 338 7.98 -2.16 -1.97
CA ALA A 338 7.49 -0.79 -1.84
C ALA A 338 8.53 0.09 -1.14
N LEU A 339 8.77 1.29 -1.68
CA LEU A 339 9.48 2.35 -0.98
C LEU A 339 8.48 3.21 -0.22
N LEU A 340 8.67 3.32 1.09
CA LEU A 340 7.90 4.19 1.95
C LEU A 340 8.76 5.38 2.36
N THR A 341 8.36 6.58 1.95
CA THR A 341 9.06 7.82 2.29
C THR A 341 8.12 8.74 3.07
N LEU A 342 8.51 9.08 4.29
CA LEU A 342 7.79 9.96 5.20
C LEU A 342 8.41 11.35 5.14
N PHE A 343 7.56 12.37 4.98
CA PHE A 343 7.98 13.76 4.90
C PHE A 343 7.27 14.60 5.96
N ASP A 344 7.94 15.64 6.45
CA ASP A 344 7.37 16.67 7.31
C ASP A 344 6.61 17.74 6.51
N SER A 345 6.13 18.78 7.19
CA SER A 345 5.41 19.92 6.60
C SER A 345 6.24 20.72 5.60
N ASP A 346 7.57 20.72 5.75
CA ASP A 346 8.52 21.44 4.90
C ASP A 346 8.96 20.61 3.68
N ASN A 347 8.43 19.39 3.55
CA ASN A 347 8.80 18.38 2.55
C ASN A 347 10.21 17.82 2.72
N THR A 348 10.79 17.89 3.92
CA THR A 348 12.02 17.18 4.25
C THR A 348 11.71 15.71 4.48
N VAL A 349 12.57 14.81 4.00
CA VAL A 349 12.45 13.37 4.30
C VAL A 349 12.83 13.14 5.75
N VAL A 350 11.88 12.64 6.53
CA VAL A 350 12.07 12.33 7.97
C VAL A 350 12.42 10.86 8.16
N HIS A 351 11.88 10.00 7.30
CA HIS A 351 12.12 8.56 7.34
C HIS A 351 11.94 7.95 5.96
N GLU A 352 12.75 6.96 5.62
CA GLU A 352 12.62 6.21 4.37
C GLU A 352 12.95 4.73 4.61
N VAL A 353 12.12 3.83 4.09
CA VAL A 353 12.33 2.40 4.23
C VAL A 353 11.75 1.62 3.05
N THR A 354 12.45 0.58 2.62
CA THR A 354 11.94 -0.39 1.64
C THR A 354 11.27 -1.55 2.38
N ILE A 355 10.10 -1.97 1.89
CA ILE A 355 9.31 -3.04 2.49
C ILE A 355 9.00 -4.09 1.44
N ASP A 356 9.27 -5.34 1.80
CA ASP A 356 8.94 -6.51 1.01
C ASP A 356 7.46 -6.88 1.19
N PHE A 357 6.71 -6.89 0.09
CA PHE A 357 5.33 -7.38 0.07
C PHE A 357 5.23 -8.82 -0.44
N TYR A 358 6.34 -9.49 -0.77
CA TYR A 358 6.32 -10.88 -1.17
C TYR A 358 6.02 -11.84 0.00
N SER A 359 5.17 -12.82 -0.26
CA SER A 359 5.07 -14.03 0.56
C SER A 359 4.45 -15.17 -0.23
N GLN A 360 5.05 -16.36 -0.18
CA GLN A 360 4.48 -17.55 -0.84
C GLN A 360 3.04 -17.86 -0.37
N VAL A 361 2.75 -17.65 0.91
CA VAL A 361 1.41 -17.81 1.48
C VAL A 361 0.80 -16.45 1.75
N THR A 362 -0.37 -16.18 1.18
CA THR A 362 -1.04 -14.89 1.29
C THR A 362 -1.28 -14.50 2.75
N ASN A 363 -0.92 -13.26 3.11
CA ASN A 363 -1.12 -12.73 4.46
C ASN A 363 -1.64 -11.28 4.40
N ASP A 364 -2.77 -11.02 5.05
CA ASP A 364 -3.27 -9.66 5.29
C ASP A 364 -2.86 -9.22 6.70
N GLY A 365 -2.15 -8.09 6.84
CA GLY A 365 -1.69 -7.66 8.14
C GLY A 365 -0.95 -6.32 8.15
N LEU A 366 -0.40 -5.98 9.31
CA LEU A 366 0.47 -4.81 9.48
C LEU A 366 1.75 -4.97 8.66
N ARG A 367 2.11 -3.96 7.86
CA ARG A 367 3.32 -3.95 7.01
C ARG A 367 4.32 -2.87 7.43
N TYR A 368 3.84 -1.80 8.04
CA TYR A 368 4.69 -0.68 8.47
C TYR A 368 4.10 0.01 9.69
N VAL A 369 4.99 0.42 10.58
CA VAL A 369 4.75 1.42 11.62
C VAL A 369 5.84 2.46 11.43
N SER A 370 5.50 3.75 11.45
CA SER A 370 6.52 4.79 11.41
C SER A 370 7.34 4.81 12.70
N PRO A 371 8.57 5.37 12.69
CA PRO A 371 9.18 5.86 13.92
C PRO A 371 8.22 6.78 14.67
N LYS A 372 8.46 6.95 15.98
CA LYS A 372 7.69 7.91 16.77
C LYS A 372 8.01 9.33 16.33
N LEU A 373 6.97 10.09 16.01
CA LEU A 373 7.06 11.46 15.52
C LEU A 373 6.60 12.44 16.60
N SER A 374 7.11 13.67 16.55
CA SER A 374 6.51 14.79 17.25
C SER A 374 5.11 15.09 16.69
N VAL A 375 4.22 15.70 17.48
CA VAL A 375 2.89 16.10 16.98
C VAL A 375 3.07 17.13 15.88
N GLY A 376 2.61 16.82 14.67
CA GLY A 376 2.73 17.72 13.52
C GLY A 376 2.06 17.17 12.26
N GLU A 377 2.15 17.92 11.17
CA GLU A 377 1.68 17.52 9.85
C GLU A 377 2.76 16.74 9.08
N TYR A 378 2.36 15.61 8.50
CA TYR A 378 3.25 14.73 7.74
C TYR A 378 2.57 14.21 6.48
N ARG A 379 3.38 13.73 5.53
CA ARG A 379 2.90 12.87 4.43
C ARG A 379 3.73 11.61 4.31
N LEU A 380 3.07 10.46 4.28
CA LEU A 380 3.67 9.18 3.93
C LEU A 380 3.38 8.87 2.46
N GLN A 381 4.41 8.75 1.63
CA GLN A 381 4.29 8.22 0.27
C GLN A 381 4.69 6.74 0.25
N ILE A 382 3.84 5.90 -0.34
CA ILE A 382 4.08 4.49 -0.61
C ILE A 382 4.20 4.34 -2.11
N LYS A 383 5.33 3.82 -2.60
CA LYS A 383 5.67 3.78 -4.02
C LYS A 383 6.10 2.38 -4.43
N VAL A 384 5.52 1.86 -5.52
CA VAL A 384 5.95 0.59 -6.14
C VAL A 384 7.35 0.77 -6.74
N LEU A 385 8.32 -0.04 -6.32
CA LEU A 385 9.68 0.04 -6.85
C LEU A 385 9.84 -0.59 -8.24
N GLY A 386 8.90 -1.45 -8.64
CA GLY A 386 9.02 -2.24 -9.86
C GLY A 386 10.21 -3.20 -9.80
N LYS A 387 10.35 -3.84 -8.63
CA LYS A 387 11.36 -4.84 -8.31
C LYS A 387 10.68 -5.90 -7.46
N HIS A 388 11.09 -7.15 -7.64
CA HIS A 388 10.69 -8.29 -6.83
C HIS A 388 11.88 -9.25 -6.65
N GLY A 389 11.73 -10.18 -5.70
CA GLY A 389 12.70 -11.24 -5.49
C GLY A 389 12.43 -12.42 -6.40
N GLU A 390 13.45 -12.84 -7.16
CA GLU A 390 13.47 -14.09 -7.92
C GLU A 390 14.84 -14.73 -7.69
N TRP A 391 14.89 -16.01 -7.31
CA TRP A 391 16.16 -16.68 -7.03
C TRP A 391 16.10 -18.19 -7.28
N TYR A 392 17.29 -18.78 -7.34
CA TYR A 392 17.48 -20.21 -7.56
C TYR A 392 18.31 -20.82 -6.43
N ASP A 393 18.00 -22.07 -6.06
CA ASP A 393 18.88 -22.87 -5.22
C ASP A 393 19.99 -23.55 -6.04
N LYS A 394 20.87 -24.30 -5.35
CA LYS A 394 21.96 -25.07 -5.99
C LYS A 394 21.46 -26.17 -6.94
N SER A 395 20.20 -26.57 -6.82
CA SER A 395 19.53 -27.56 -7.68
C SER A 395 18.76 -26.90 -8.83
N HIS A 396 18.92 -25.58 -9.03
CA HIS A 396 18.23 -24.77 -10.03
C HIS A 396 16.69 -24.74 -9.88
N ARG A 397 16.16 -24.96 -8.69
CA ARG A 397 14.75 -24.72 -8.40
C ARG A 397 14.49 -23.22 -8.25
N LEU A 398 13.50 -22.71 -8.98
CA LEU A 398 13.06 -21.32 -8.94
C LEU A 398 12.18 -21.05 -7.71
N TYR A 399 12.40 -19.90 -7.08
CA TYR A 399 11.66 -19.36 -5.94
C TYR A 399 11.40 -17.86 -6.14
N GLY A 400 10.50 -17.31 -5.32
CA GLY A 400 10.22 -15.88 -5.26
C GLY A 400 8.91 -15.47 -5.91
N SER A 401 8.82 -14.19 -6.21
CA SER A 401 7.63 -13.54 -6.74
C SER A 401 7.53 -13.68 -8.26
N THR A 402 6.36 -13.36 -8.78
CA THR A 402 6.05 -13.35 -10.22
C THR A 402 5.63 -11.98 -10.75
N ASP A 403 5.47 -10.97 -9.88
CA ASP A 403 5.07 -9.61 -10.25
C ASP A 403 5.48 -8.60 -9.16
N ASP A 404 5.23 -7.31 -9.38
CA ASP A 404 5.63 -6.19 -8.53
C ASP A 404 4.46 -5.56 -7.73
N ASP A 405 3.36 -6.30 -7.54
CA ASP A 405 2.15 -5.76 -6.93
C ASP A 405 2.39 -5.26 -5.49
N ILE A 406 1.80 -4.12 -5.15
CA ILE A 406 1.77 -3.58 -3.79
C ILE A 406 0.32 -3.34 -3.38
N ASN A 407 -0.17 -4.13 -2.44
CA ASN A 407 -1.55 -4.09 -2.00
C ASN A 407 -1.68 -3.50 -0.58
N VAL A 408 -2.20 -2.28 -0.49
CA VAL A 408 -2.46 -1.60 0.78
C VAL A 408 -3.95 -1.66 1.11
N THR A 409 -4.26 -2.27 2.26
CA THR A 409 -5.62 -2.62 2.70
C THR A 409 -6.14 -1.76 3.86
N GLY A 410 -5.28 -0.92 4.44
CA GLY A 410 -5.68 -0.02 5.51
C GLY A 410 -4.56 0.85 6.03
N TYR A 411 -4.94 1.78 6.89
CA TYR A 411 -4.01 2.62 7.63
C TYR A 411 -4.55 2.90 9.04
N TYR A 412 -3.69 3.41 9.90
CA TYR A 412 -4.09 3.99 11.18
C TYR A 412 -3.18 5.17 11.48
N VAL A 413 -3.77 6.28 11.92
CA VAL A 413 -3.03 7.45 12.40
C VAL A 413 -3.36 7.61 13.87
N ASN A 414 -2.33 7.82 14.68
CA ASN A 414 -2.51 8.24 16.06
C ASN A 414 -2.60 9.77 16.09
N ASP A 415 -3.83 10.28 15.97
CA ASP A 415 -4.18 11.68 16.06
C ASP A 415 -4.45 12.03 17.53
N ASN A 416 -3.66 12.93 18.11
CA ASN A 416 -4.02 13.48 19.42
C ASN A 416 -5.37 14.19 19.22
N LYS A 417 -6.45 13.63 19.80
CA LYS A 417 -7.89 14.00 19.65
C LYS A 417 -8.26 15.50 19.75
N LYS A 418 -7.30 16.39 20.00
CA LYS A 418 -7.44 17.84 19.98
C LYS A 418 -7.45 18.44 18.56
N HIS A 419 -6.95 17.72 17.55
CA HIS A 419 -6.83 18.22 16.19
C HIS A 419 -7.79 17.45 15.26
N ASN A 420 -8.80 18.14 14.71
CA ASN A 420 -9.76 17.62 13.73
C ASN A 420 -9.11 17.36 12.34
N GLY A 421 -7.87 16.88 12.31
CA GLY A 421 -7.08 16.70 11.10
C GLY A 421 -7.68 15.60 10.21
N GLN A 422 -8.30 15.97 9.10
CA GLN A 422 -8.74 14.98 8.11
C GLN A 422 -7.53 14.35 7.41
N VAL A 423 -7.40 13.03 7.52
CA VAL A 423 -6.47 12.25 6.67
C VAL A 423 -6.87 12.42 5.20
N LYS A 424 -5.92 12.83 4.37
CA LYS A 424 -6.12 12.99 2.92
C LYS A 424 -5.28 11.99 2.17
N ILE A 425 -5.92 11.25 1.28
CA ILE A 425 -5.26 10.23 0.45
C ILE A 425 -5.27 10.68 -1.01
N SER A 426 -4.14 10.58 -1.69
CA SER A 426 -4.00 10.81 -3.12
C SER A 426 -3.25 9.68 -3.79
N TYR A 427 -3.57 9.39 -5.05
CA TYR A 427 -2.97 8.32 -5.83
C TYR A 427 -2.30 8.89 -7.08
N ASN A 428 -1.23 8.24 -7.53
CA ASN A 428 -0.53 8.54 -8.76
C ASN A 428 -0.19 7.24 -9.47
N SER A 429 -0.42 7.16 -10.78
CA SER A 429 0.01 6.01 -11.60
C SER A 429 0.88 6.47 -12.75
N VAL A 430 2.06 5.85 -12.89
CA VAL A 430 3.05 6.22 -13.92
C VAL A 430 2.95 5.23 -15.08
N GLY A 431 2.67 5.75 -16.27
CA GLY A 431 2.56 4.95 -17.50
C GLY A 431 1.44 5.40 -18.44
N PHE A 432 0.52 6.23 -17.95
CA PHE A 432 -0.62 6.70 -18.74
C PHE A 432 -0.70 8.23 -18.74
N PRO A 433 -0.92 8.87 -19.91
CA PRO A 433 -0.91 10.34 -20.03
C PRO A 433 -2.02 11.04 -19.24
N PHE A 434 -3.04 10.28 -18.79
CA PHE A 434 -4.19 10.79 -18.05
C PHE A 434 -4.58 9.85 -16.91
N ALA A 435 -5.16 10.40 -15.84
CA ALA A 435 -5.75 9.65 -14.74
C ALA A 435 -7.08 10.26 -14.29
N ILE A 436 -8.06 9.43 -13.93
CA ILE A 436 -9.34 9.88 -13.37
C ILE A 436 -9.21 9.91 -11.85
N SER A 437 -9.39 11.08 -11.24
CA SER A 437 -9.49 11.24 -9.79
C SER A 437 -10.89 10.88 -9.32
N GLU A 438 -11.92 11.44 -9.97
CA GLU A 438 -13.32 11.21 -9.59
C GLU A 438 -14.24 11.31 -10.81
N MET A 439 -15.33 10.55 -10.79
CA MET A 439 -16.41 10.63 -11.79
C MET A 439 -17.76 10.44 -11.09
N GLY A 440 -18.72 11.31 -11.40
CA GLY A 440 -20.05 11.27 -10.79
C GLY A 440 -21.14 11.75 -11.75
N GLN A 441 -22.36 11.26 -11.51
CA GLN A 441 -23.55 11.62 -12.29
C GLN A 441 -24.73 11.95 -11.39
N SER A 442 -25.69 12.75 -11.89
CA SER A 442 -26.97 13.05 -11.23
C SER A 442 -26.81 13.56 -9.79
N TRP A 443 -25.73 14.28 -9.53
CA TRP A 443 -25.36 14.74 -8.19
C TRP A 443 -26.13 16.01 -7.83
N ASN A 444 -26.88 16.01 -6.72
CA ASN A 444 -27.45 17.26 -6.18
C ASN A 444 -26.31 18.12 -5.65
N GLN A 445 -25.88 19.09 -6.46
CA GLN A 445 -24.66 19.84 -6.27
C GLN A 445 -24.76 20.79 -5.06
N GLN A 446 -23.98 20.51 -4.03
CA GLN A 446 -23.77 21.41 -2.90
C GLN A 446 -22.83 22.56 -3.29
N SER A 447 -22.86 23.64 -2.52
CA SER A 447 -21.92 24.74 -2.65
C SER A 447 -20.48 24.26 -2.41
N VAL A 448 -19.57 24.59 -3.32
CA VAL A 448 -18.16 24.22 -3.23
C VAL A 448 -17.32 25.48 -3.35
N ALA A 449 -16.29 25.60 -2.51
CA ALA A 449 -15.23 26.59 -2.65
C ALA A 449 -13.87 25.88 -2.70
N LYS A 450 -13.08 26.18 -3.74
CA LYS A 450 -11.70 25.69 -3.90
C LYS A 450 -10.77 26.90 -4.02
N SER A 451 -10.13 27.26 -2.91
CA SER A 451 -9.31 28.47 -2.78
C SER A 451 -7.85 28.30 -3.24
N ASN A 452 -7.30 27.07 -3.23
CA ASN A 452 -5.84 26.86 -3.31
C ASN A 452 -5.32 26.24 -4.61
N GLY A 453 -6.10 26.19 -5.69
CA GLY A 453 -5.66 25.56 -6.94
C GLY A 453 -5.39 24.06 -6.77
N VAL A 454 -6.34 23.24 -7.15
CA VAL A 454 -6.22 21.78 -7.09
C VAL A 454 -5.50 21.27 -8.35
N PRO A 455 -4.59 20.28 -8.26
CA PRO A 455 -3.77 19.82 -9.38
C PRO A 455 -4.53 18.93 -10.38
N TYR A 456 -5.83 19.21 -10.59
CA TYR A 456 -6.74 18.45 -11.42
C TYR A 456 -7.54 19.37 -12.34
N TYR A 457 -7.87 18.87 -13.53
CA TYR A 457 -8.91 19.44 -14.37
C TYR A 457 -10.28 19.08 -13.79
N TYR A 458 -11.19 20.06 -13.77
CA TYR A 458 -12.55 19.89 -13.32
C TYR A 458 -13.51 20.09 -14.49
N TRP A 459 -14.13 19.01 -14.93
CA TRP A 459 -15.30 19.10 -15.79
C TRP A 459 -16.57 19.05 -14.94
N LEU A 460 -17.46 20.01 -15.18
CA LEU A 460 -18.81 20.04 -14.61
C LEU A 460 -19.82 20.31 -15.73
N GLN A 461 -20.89 19.52 -15.77
CA GLN A 461 -22.06 19.78 -16.63
C GLN A 461 -23.34 19.85 -15.79
N SER A 462 -24.27 20.70 -16.19
CA SER A 462 -25.61 20.73 -15.58
C SER A 462 -26.52 19.75 -16.30
N ASP A 463 -27.06 18.77 -15.57
CA ASP A 463 -28.03 17.77 -16.05
C ASP A 463 -29.48 18.21 -15.78
N ALA A 464 -29.71 19.00 -14.73
CA ALA A 464 -30.97 19.67 -14.42
C ALA A 464 -30.74 20.89 -13.51
N GLY A 465 -31.52 21.96 -13.69
CA GLY A 465 -31.38 23.18 -12.91
C GLY A 465 -30.21 24.08 -13.33
N VAL A 466 -29.94 25.08 -12.51
CA VAL A 466 -28.99 26.16 -12.76
C VAL A 466 -28.10 26.34 -11.55
N GLY A 467 -26.79 26.44 -11.80
CA GLY A 467 -25.81 26.83 -10.80
C GLY A 467 -25.04 28.07 -11.23
N GLN A 468 -24.52 28.80 -10.26
CA GLN A 468 -23.61 29.91 -10.48
C GLN A 468 -22.19 29.47 -10.15
N ILE A 469 -21.25 29.80 -11.03
CA ILE A 469 -19.83 29.50 -10.89
C ILE A 469 -19.06 30.82 -10.86
N THR A 470 -18.25 31.02 -9.82
CA THR A 470 -17.37 32.19 -9.68
C THR A 470 -15.93 31.77 -9.92
N LEU A 471 -15.28 32.41 -10.88
CA LEU A 471 -13.90 32.16 -11.31
C LEU A 471 -13.16 33.50 -11.28
N SER A 472 -12.29 33.71 -10.29
CA SER A 472 -11.66 35.02 -10.04
C SER A 472 -12.71 36.15 -9.98
N ASN A 473 -12.69 37.11 -10.91
CA ASN A 473 -13.64 38.25 -10.98
C ASN A 473 -14.81 38.03 -11.94
N ARG A 474 -15.04 36.80 -12.44
CA ARG A 474 -16.12 36.50 -13.40
C ARG A 474 -17.12 35.51 -12.81
N GLN A 475 -18.40 35.81 -13.00
CA GLN A 475 -19.50 34.90 -12.68
C GLN A 475 -20.09 34.32 -13.97
N VAL A 476 -20.31 33.01 -13.99
CA VAL A 476 -20.89 32.27 -15.10
C VAL A 476 -22.05 31.44 -14.58
N GLN A 477 -23.21 31.53 -15.23
CA GLN A 477 -24.32 30.62 -14.98
C GLN A 477 -24.13 29.35 -15.79
N LEU A 478 -24.24 28.19 -15.13
CA LEU A 478 -24.24 26.88 -15.78
C LEU A 478 -25.67 26.33 -15.81
N ARG A 479 -26.32 26.49 -16.96
CA ARG A 479 -27.67 25.99 -17.26
C ARG A 479 -27.60 24.59 -17.84
N VAL A 480 -28.75 23.94 -17.95
CA VAL A 480 -28.82 22.57 -18.43
C VAL A 480 -28.31 22.41 -19.85
N GLY A 481 -27.57 21.33 -20.09
CA GLY A 481 -26.96 21.05 -21.38
C GLY A 481 -25.71 21.90 -21.64
N GLN A 482 -25.22 22.62 -20.64
CA GLN A 482 -23.96 23.36 -20.66
C GLN A 482 -22.91 22.63 -19.84
N GLY A 483 -21.66 22.83 -20.21
CA GLY A 483 -20.51 22.28 -19.49
C GLY A 483 -19.39 23.28 -19.36
N ILE A 484 -18.55 23.08 -18.36
CA ILE A 484 -17.38 23.91 -18.10
C ILE A 484 -16.20 23.02 -17.72
N LEU A 485 -15.06 23.24 -18.37
CA LEU A 485 -13.78 22.70 -17.97
C LEU A 485 -13.00 23.81 -17.26
N VAL A 486 -12.60 23.58 -16.02
CA VAL A 486 -11.68 24.43 -15.27
C VAL A 486 -10.32 23.73 -15.24
N GLU A 487 -9.28 24.45 -15.63
CA GLU A 487 -7.91 23.93 -15.63
C GLU A 487 -7.37 23.67 -14.21
N SER A 488 -6.38 22.79 -14.10
CA SER A 488 -5.60 22.60 -12.88
C SER A 488 -5.05 23.92 -12.33
N ASN A 489 -5.03 24.02 -11.01
CA ASN A 489 -4.51 25.17 -10.26
C ASN A 489 -5.29 26.47 -10.48
N VAL A 490 -6.57 26.38 -10.88
CA VAL A 490 -7.49 27.53 -10.94
C VAL A 490 -8.45 27.47 -9.75
N SER A 491 -8.55 28.57 -9.01
CA SER A 491 -9.50 28.70 -7.90
C SER A 491 -10.90 29.05 -8.41
N PHE A 492 -11.91 28.40 -7.83
CA PHE A 492 -13.30 28.61 -8.20
C PHE A 492 -14.25 28.32 -7.04
N THR A 493 -15.44 28.90 -7.11
CA THR A 493 -16.57 28.51 -6.28
C THR A 493 -17.78 28.22 -7.16
N TRP A 494 -18.68 27.37 -6.70
CA TRP A 494 -19.99 27.24 -7.31
C TRP A 494 -21.06 26.96 -6.28
N HIS A 495 -22.29 27.33 -6.59
CA HIS A 495 -23.46 27.06 -5.77
C HIS A 495 -24.69 26.92 -6.65
N ALA A 496 -25.72 26.25 -6.14
CA ALA A 496 -27.00 26.14 -6.83
C ALA A 496 -27.71 27.51 -6.84
N GLU A 497 -28.19 27.93 -8.00
CA GLU A 497 -29.05 29.12 -8.16
C GLU A 497 -30.52 28.71 -8.14
N SER A 498 -30.86 27.55 -8.71
CA SER A 498 -32.19 26.95 -8.60
C SER A 498 -32.32 26.04 -7.38
N SER A 499 -33.56 25.78 -6.96
CA SER A 499 -33.88 24.91 -5.80
C SER A 499 -33.35 23.47 -5.93
N VAL A 500 -33.10 23.01 -7.14
CA VAL A 500 -32.41 21.75 -7.45
C VAL A 500 -31.38 22.05 -8.53
N TRP A 501 -30.13 21.64 -8.33
CA TRP A 501 -29.09 21.65 -9.35
C TRP A 501 -28.42 20.29 -9.39
N GLN A 502 -28.70 19.51 -10.44
CA GLN A 502 -28.11 18.20 -10.66
C GLN A 502 -26.99 18.29 -11.68
N THR A 503 -25.83 17.72 -11.34
CA THR A 503 -24.65 17.76 -12.20
C THR A 503 -24.08 16.38 -12.47
N SER A 504 -23.39 16.28 -13.60
CA SER A 504 -22.39 15.24 -13.85
C SER A 504 -21.01 15.89 -13.88
N TYR A 505 -20.00 15.18 -13.35
CA TYR A 505 -18.64 15.71 -13.26
C TYR A 505 -17.59 14.65 -13.56
N LEU A 506 -16.44 15.12 -14.03
CA LEU A 506 -15.25 14.32 -14.26
C LEU A 506 -14.04 15.13 -13.79
N ILE A 507 -13.31 14.60 -12.79
CA ILE A 507 -12.10 15.20 -12.24
C ILE A 507 -10.92 14.32 -12.63
N PHE A 508 -9.91 14.89 -13.27
CA PHE A 508 -8.82 14.13 -13.88
C PHE A 508 -7.52 14.92 -13.92
N SER A 509 -6.39 14.23 -14.09
CA SER A 509 -5.07 14.82 -14.30
C SER A 509 -4.49 14.34 -15.64
N GLY A 510 -3.49 15.06 -16.14
CA GLY A 510 -2.70 14.65 -17.30
C GLY A 510 -1.91 15.79 -17.93
N ALA A 511 -0.62 15.57 -18.16
CA ALA A 511 0.29 16.61 -18.66
C ALA A 511 -0.03 17.04 -20.11
N LYS A 512 -0.67 16.17 -20.90
CA LYS A 512 -0.97 16.42 -22.33
C LYS A 512 -2.31 17.09 -22.59
N VAL A 513 -3.16 17.29 -21.57
CA VAL A 513 -4.53 17.79 -21.74
C VAL A 513 -4.54 19.16 -22.45
N ARG A 514 -3.68 20.07 -22.00
CA ARG A 514 -3.59 21.42 -22.57
C ARG A 514 -3.17 21.42 -24.05
N GLU A 515 -2.19 20.59 -24.38
CA GLU A 515 -1.69 20.41 -25.75
C GLU A 515 -2.80 19.85 -26.66
N MET A 516 -3.51 18.81 -26.21
CA MET A 516 -4.60 18.19 -26.98
C MET A 516 -5.74 19.17 -27.29
N LEU A 517 -6.05 20.06 -26.35
CA LEU A 517 -7.10 21.07 -26.49
C LEU A 517 -6.64 22.32 -27.25
N SER A 518 -5.34 22.49 -27.48
CA SER A 518 -4.76 23.69 -28.10
C SER A 518 -5.19 25.01 -27.40
N LEU A 519 -5.32 25.01 -26.07
CA LEU A 519 -5.79 26.18 -25.33
C LEU A 519 -4.80 27.34 -25.41
N ALA A 520 -5.29 28.55 -25.71
CA ALA A 520 -4.49 29.77 -25.68
C ALA A 520 -3.88 29.99 -24.29
N LYS A 521 -2.69 30.61 -24.19
CA LYS A 521 -1.93 30.78 -22.92
C LYS A 521 -2.80 31.29 -21.75
N ASP A 522 -3.68 32.26 -22.00
CA ASP A 522 -4.53 32.86 -20.96
C ASP A 522 -5.90 32.18 -20.80
N GLN A 523 -6.21 31.18 -21.63
CA GLN A 523 -7.45 30.42 -21.55
C GLN A 523 -7.32 29.32 -20.49
N ARG A 524 -7.74 29.64 -19.26
CA ARG A 524 -7.74 28.74 -18.09
C ARG A 524 -9.08 28.02 -17.88
N VAL A 525 -10.10 28.40 -18.64
CA VAL A 525 -11.46 27.90 -18.56
C VAL A 525 -12.02 27.71 -19.96
N LEU A 526 -12.67 26.57 -20.21
CA LEU A 526 -13.41 26.30 -21.43
C LEU A 526 -14.89 26.13 -21.07
N TYR A 527 -15.70 27.12 -21.43
CA TYR A 527 -17.14 27.08 -21.27
C TYR A 527 -17.81 26.63 -22.57
N ILE A 528 -18.72 25.65 -22.46
CA ILE A 528 -19.43 25.06 -23.59
C ILE A 528 -20.94 25.32 -23.40
N PRO A 529 -21.51 26.26 -24.18
CA PRO A 529 -22.91 26.68 -24.03
C PRO A 529 -23.93 25.67 -24.56
N VAL A 530 -23.51 24.69 -25.37
CA VAL A 530 -24.36 23.61 -25.87
C VAL A 530 -23.50 22.36 -25.99
N LEU A 531 -23.79 21.36 -25.17
CA LEU A 531 -23.14 20.05 -25.26
C LEU A 531 -23.76 19.23 -26.39
N SER A 532 -22.90 18.57 -27.18
CA SER A 532 -23.37 17.54 -28.10
C SER A 532 -24.02 16.38 -27.32
N ALA A 533 -24.92 15.64 -27.98
CA ALA A 533 -25.60 14.51 -27.35
C ALA A 533 -24.63 13.44 -26.82
N GLU A 534 -23.53 13.21 -27.54
CA GLU A 534 -22.48 12.27 -27.11
C GLU A 534 -21.75 12.78 -25.85
N LEU A 535 -21.37 14.06 -25.83
CA LEU A 535 -20.66 14.65 -24.70
C LEU A 535 -21.53 14.71 -23.45
N PHE A 536 -22.80 15.11 -23.60
CA PHE A 536 -23.75 15.16 -22.49
C PHE A 536 -24.02 13.78 -21.86
N ALA A 537 -24.07 12.72 -22.67
CA ALA A 537 -24.31 11.36 -22.20
C ALA A 537 -23.03 10.63 -21.73
N TYR A 538 -21.84 11.19 -21.99
CA TYR A 538 -20.57 10.50 -21.82
C TYR A 538 -20.37 9.98 -20.38
N ILE A 539 -20.44 10.88 -19.40
CA ILE A 539 -20.22 10.53 -17.99
C ILE A 539 -21.25 9.50 -17.54
N ARG A 540 -22.52 9.66 -17.93
CA ARG A 540 -23.57 8.70 -17.56
C ARG A 540 -23.29 7.29 -18.09
N LYS A 541 -22.84 7.20 -19.35
CA LYS A 541 -22.53 5.94 -20.02
C LYS A 541 -21.38 5.19 -19.35
N TYR A 542 -20.34 5.90 -18.91
CA TYR A 542 -19.11 5.27 -18.41
C TYR A 542 -19.01 5.20 -16.88
N ASN A 543 -19.75 6.03 -16.13
CA ASN A 543 -19.73 6.04 -14.66
C ASN A 543 -20.14 4.70 -14.04
N ILE A 544 -21.17 4.02 -14.57
CA ILE A 544 -21.61 2.71 -14.05
C ILE A 544 -20.52 1.65 -14.25
N LYS A 545 -19.83 1.66 -15.39
CA LYS A 545 -18.72 0.72 -15.67
C LYS A 545 -17.51 1.02 -14.78
N PHE A 546 -17.19 2.30 -14.61
CA PHE A 546 -16.11 2.78 -13.76
C PHE A 546 -16.32 2.42 -12.28
N ARG A 547 -17.55 2.48 -11.76
CA ARG A 547 -17.87 2.13 -10.37
C ARG A 547 -17.95 0.64 -10.08
N ARG A 548 -18.26 -0.20 -11.07
CA ARG A 548 -18.51 -1.65 -10.88
C ARG A 548 -17.26 -2.52 -11.02
N ASN A 549 -16.24 -2.03 -11.71
CA ASN A 549 -14.97 -2.73 -11.90
C ASN A 549 -13.84 -1.84 -11.40
N TYR A 550 -12.83 -2.42 -10.75
CA TYR A 550 -11.52 -1.80 -10.59
C TYR A 550 -10.96 -1.51 -12.00
N THR A 551 -11.27 -0.34 -12.55
CA THR A 551 -10.92 0.02 -13.92
C THR A 551 -9.40 0.20 -13.96
N SER A 552 -8.71 -0.56 -14.81
CA SER A 552 -7.26 -0.43 -14.95
C SER A 552 -6.87 1.00 -15.36
N ASN A 553 -5.68 1.44 -14.98
CA ASN A 553 -5.18 2.79 -15.30
C ASN A 553 -5.16 3.07 -16.81
N LEU A 554 -4.96 2.05 -17.65
CA LEU A 554 -5.07 2.14 -19.12
C LEU A 554 -6.49 2.53 -19.57
N GLU A 555 -7.52 1.86 -19.05
CA GLU A 555 -8.90 2.14 -19.42
C GLU A 555 -9.35 3.51 -18.91
N ALA A 556 -8.95 3.88 -17.69
CA ALA A 556 -9.19 5.23 -17.17
C ALA A 556 -8.51 6.30 -18.05
N SER A 557 -7.27 6.08 -18.49
CA SER A 557 -6.58 7.00 -19.39
C SER A 557 -7.24 7.10 -20.76
N LYS A 558 -7.66 5.98 -21.36
CA LYS A 558 -8.42 5.98 -22.63
C LYS A 558 -9.73 6.76 -22.52
N LEU A 559 -10.42 6.65 -21.37
CA LEU A 559 -11.64 7.40 -21.12
C LEU A 559 -11.39 8.91 -21.05
N VAL A 560 -10.31 9.35 -20.40
CA VAL A 560 -9.95 10.77 -20.37
C VAL A 560 -9.52 11.25 -21.75
N GLU A 561 -8.65 10.51 -22.44
CA GLU A 561 -8.18 10.86 -23.78
C GLU A 561 -9.35 11.04 -24.77
N LYS A 562 -10.31 10.10 -24.76
CA LYS A 562 -11.52 10.19 -25.57
C LYS A 562 -12.36 11.41 -25.17
N PHE A 563 -12.54 11.64 -23.87
CA PHE A 563 -13.30 12.78 -23.37
C PHE A 563 -12.68 14.13 -23.80
N VAL A 564 -11.37 14.30 -23.60
CA VAL A 564 -10.61 15.50 -23.99
C VAL A 564 -10.69 15.71 -25.51
N SER A 565 -10.61 14.65 -26.31
CA SER A 565 -10.76 14.73 -27.77
C SER A 565 -12.13 15.26 -28.20
N MET A 566 -13.19 14.94 -27.46
CA MET A 566 -14.54 15.46 -27.72
C MET A 566 -14.70 16.95 -27.37
N LEU A 567 -13.81 17.52 -26.55
CA LEU A 567 -13.82 18.95 -26.22
C LEU A 567 -13.08 19.80 -27.27
N LYS A 568 -12.18 19.20 -28.05
CA LYS A 568 -11.35 19.88 -29.07
C LYS A 568 -12.12 20.74 -30.08
N PRO A 569 -13.31 20.35 -30.58
CA PRO A 569 -14.08 21.21 -31.49
C PRO A 569 -14.47 22.57 -30.88
N TYR A 570 -14.61 22.64 -29.56
CA TYR A 570 -15.05 23.85 -28.84
C TYR A 570 -13.90 24.82 -28.52
N THR A 571 -12.64 24.46 -28.78
CA THR A 571 -11.47 25.31 -28.51
C THR A 571 -11.04 26.13 -29.73
N ASN A 572 -11.60 25.83 -30.92
CA ASN A 572 -11.28 26.54 -32.15
C ASN A 572 -11.96 27.92 -32.21
N SER A 573 -11.19 28.96 -31.87
CA SER A 573 -11.61 30.37 -31.90
C SER A 573 -11.70 31.00 -33.30
N LYS A 574 -11.41 30.25 -34.38
CA LYS A 574 -11.36 30.78 -35.77
C LYS A 574 -12.71 30.92 -36.47
N LEU A 575 -13.83 30.69 -35.78
CA LEU A 575 -15.16 30.86 -36.37
C LEU A 575 -15.52 32.34 -36.53
N GLU A 576 -16.15 32.69 -37.65
CA GLU A 576 -16.61 34.06 -37.93
C GLU A 576 -17.51 34.59 -36.81
N VAL A 577 -17.21 35.80 -36.32
CA VAL A 577 -17.97 36.47 -35.24
C VAL A 577 -19.46 36.53 -35.56
N ASN A 578 -19.83 36.69 -36.84
CA ASN A 578 -21.22 36.73 -37.26
C ASN A 578 -21.95 35.39 -37.06
N LYS A 579 -21.30 34.27 -37.40
CA LYS A 579 -21.84 32.93 -37.17
C LYS A 579 -22.09 32.67 -35.69
N GLN A 580 -21.15 33.09 -34.82
CA GLN A 580 -21.31 32.96 -33.38
C GLN A 580 -22.51 33.76 -32.84
N LYS A 581 -22.71 35.00 -33.32
CA LYS A 581 -23.86 35.84 -32.95
C LYS A 581 -25.20 35.19 -33.34
N ILE A 582 -25.28 34.65 -34.55
CA ILE A 582 -26.50 33.99 -35.05
C ILE A 582 -26.78 32.72 -34.26
N ALA A 583 -25.78 31.85 -34.08
CA ALA A 583 -25.94 30.62 -33.31
C ALA A 583 -26.39 30.92 -31.87
N LYS A 584 -25.78 31.94 -31.22
CA LYS A 584 -26.21 32.41 -29.90
C LYS A 584 -27.66 32.92 -29.90
N SER A 585 -28.06 33.73 -30.88
CA SER A 585 -29.45 34.21 -30.98
C SER A 585 -30.46 33.06 -31.10
N VAL A 586 -30.14 32.03 -31.89
CA VAL A 586 -30.97 30.81 -31.98
C VAL A 586 -31.06 30.10 -30.62
N LEU A 587 -29.96 30.00 -29.88
CA LEU A 587 -29.93 29.39 -28.56
C LEU A 587 -30.76 30.20 -27.54
N ASP A 588 -30.66 31.53 -27.56
CA ASP A 588 -31.44 32.42 -26.72
C ASP A 588 -32.95 32.29 -27.01
N ILE A 589 -33.34 32.11 -28.28
CA ILE A 589 -34.74 31.83 -28.66
C ILE A 589 -35.20 30.49 -28.07
N ILE A 590 -34.38 29.44 -28.15
CA ILE A 590 -34.68 28.14 -27.57
C ILE A 590 -34.94 28.26 -26.08
N TYR A 591 -34.06 28.94 -25.33
CA TYR A 591 -34.21 29.10 -23.89
C TYR A 591 -35.46 29.90 -23.49
N ASN A 592 -35.83 30.91 -24.27
CA ASN A 592 -36.93 31.80 -23.91
C ASN A 592 -38.31 31.37 -24.45
N LYS A 593 -38.38 30.42 -25.40
CA LYS A 593 -39.64 30.05 -26.08
C LYS A 593 -39.88 28.53 -26.23
N PHE A 594 -39.18 27.70 -25.46
CA PHE A 594 -39.26 26.23 -25.55
C PHE A 594 -40.64 25.65 -25.18
N ASP A 595 -41.44 26.38 -24.43
CA ASP A 595 -42.79 26.03 -23.99
C ASP A 595 -43.82 26.05 -25.14
N SER A 596 -43.41 26.49 -26.33
CA SER A 596 -44.19 26.46 -27.56
C SER A 596 -43.51 25.60 -28.64
N PRO A 597 -44.27 25.06 -29.64
CA PRO A 597 -43.68 24.24 -30.71
C PRO A 597 -42.68 25.02 -31.59
N LEU A 598 -41.38 24.88 -31.31
CA LEU A 598 -40.30 25.47 -32.12
C LEU A 598 -39.86 24.53 -33.25
N THR A 599 -40.04 24.98 -34.49
CA THR A 599 -39.60 24.31 -35.72
C THR A 599 -38.37 24.99 -36.32
N ASN A 600 -37.67 24.32 -37.26
CA ASN A 600 -36.56 24.97 -37.97
C ASN A 600 -37.02 26.22 -38.73
N THR A 601 -38.22 26.18 -39.32
CA THR A 601 -38.83 27.30 -40.02
C THR A 601 -39.13 28.46 -39.07
N SER A 602 -39.64 28.19 -37.87
CA SER A 602 -39.91 29.26 -36.89
C SER A 602 -38.61 29.87 -36.35
N LEU A 603 -37.56 29.07 -36.11
CA LEU A 603 -36.25 29.58 -35.69
C LEU A 603 -35.59 30.45 -36.76
N ALA A 604 -35.69 30.04 -38.02
CA ALA A 604 -35.24 30.80 -39.19
C ALA A 604 -36.00 32.13 -39.31
N GLY A 605 -37.34 32.10 -39.21
CA GLY A 605 -38.18 33.29 -39.24
C GLY A 605 -37.90 34.26 -38.08
N MET A 606 -37.63 33.76 -36.87
CA MET A 606 -37.31 34.61 -35.71
C MET A 606 -35.91 35.23 -35.76
N THR A 607 -35.00 34.70 -36.58
CA THR A 607 -33.64 35.21 -36.75
C THR A 607 -33.43 35.98 -38.06
N ASN A 608 -34.44 36.00 -38.94
CA ASN A 608 -34.39 36.59 -40.30
C ASN A 608 -33.31 35.97 -41.21
N TYR A 609 -33.02 34.67 -41.04
CA TYR A 609 -32.08 33.93 -41.91
C TYR A 609 -32.75 32.72 -42.55
N SER A 610 -32.14 32.19 -43.61
CA SER A 610 -32.63 30.95 -44.22
C SER A 610 -32.46 29.75 -43.26
N VAL A 611 -33.36 28.77 -43.37
CA VAL A 611 -33.30 27.54 -42.56
C VAL A 611 -31.94 26.85 -42.70
N GLN A 612 -31.42 26.73 -43.93
CA GLN A 612 -30.14 26.09 -44.19
C GLN A 612 -28.98 26.84 -43.53
N TYR A 613 -28.97 28.17 -43.58
CA TYR A 613 -27.92 28.98 -42.98
C TYR A 613 -27.95 28.91 -41.45
N VAL A 614 -29.13 28.91 -40.84
CA VAL A 614 -29.30 28.70 -39.38
C VAL A 614 -28.80 27.33 -38.96
N LEU A 615 -29.17 26.27 -39.67
CA LEU A 615 -28.73 24.91 -39.35
C LEU A 615 -27.21 24.76 -39.48
N GLN A 616 -26.63 25.25 -40.58
CA GLN A 616 -25.19 25.19 -40.80
C GLN A 616 -24.43 25.99 -39.75
N THR A 617 -24.83 27.24 -39.52
CA THR A 617 -24.18 28.14 -38.56
C THR A 617 -24.24 27.59 -37.14
N PHE A 618 -25.38 27.05 -36.73
CA PHE A 618 -25.52 26.43 -35.41
C PHE A 618 -24.65 25.16 -35.28
N SER A 619 -24.58 24.35 -36.34
CA SER A 619 -23.71 23.17 -36.36
C SER A 619 -22.23 23.51 -36.34
N ASP A 620 -21.82 24.54 -37.09
CA ASP A 620 -20.43 25.02 -37.12
C ASP A 620 -19.97 25.48 -35.73
N VAL A 621 -20.87 26.13 -34.97
CA VAL A 621 -20.54 26.73 -33.67
C VAL A 621 -20.70 25.77 -32.50
N TYR A 622 -21.76 24.95 -32.48
CA TYR A 622 -22.12 24.12 -31.33
C TYR A 622 -22.02 22.61 -31.59
N ASN A 623 -21.58 22.20 -32.78
CA ASN A 623 -21.41 20.80 -33.17
C ASN A 623 -22.68 19.94 -32.95
N THR A 624 -23.85 20.57 -33.14
CA THR A 624 -25.17 19.93 -33.02
C THR A 624 -26.22 20.73 -33.81
N THR A 625 -27.47 20.28 -33.86
CA THR A 625 -28.55 21.00 -34.53
C THR A 625 -29.45 21.74 -33.53
N PRO A 626 -30.11 22.85 -33.92
CA PRO A 626 -31.05 23.57 -33.04
C PRO A 626 -32.14 22.66 -32.47
N ARG A 627 -32.68 21.75 -33.28
CA ARG A 627 -33.70 20.77 -32.84
C ARG A 627 -33.20 19.81 -31.77
N ARG A 628 -31.95 19.36 -31.86
CA ARG A 628 -31.35 18.48 -30.85
C ARG A 628 -31.10 19.25 -29.55
N ALA A 629 -30.57 20.47 -29.63
CA ALA A 629 -30.39 21.34 -28.47
C ALA A 629 -31.73 21.62 -27.76
N LEU A 630 -32.77 21.95 -28.52
CA LEU A 630 -34.13 22.12 -28.02
C LEU A 630 -34.64 20.84 -27.32
N ALA A 631 -34.52 19.68 -27.96
CA ALA A 631 -34.99 18.43 -27.36
C ALA A 631 -34.28 18.10 -26.04
N MET A 632 -32.97 18.30 -25.96
CA MET A 632 -32.20 18.11 -24.72
C MET A 632 -32.65 19.07 -23.62
N TYR A 633 -32.87 20.34 -23.98
CA TYR A 633 -33.35 21.35 -23.04
C TYR A 633 -34.76 21.04 -22.52
N ILE A 634 -35.69 20.64 -23.41
CA ILE A 634 -37.04 20.26 -23.02
C ILE A 634 -37.04 19.04 -22.09
N ILE A 635 -36.20 18.03 -22.34
CA ILE A 635 -36.08 16.86 -21.46
C ILE A 635 -35.55 17.25 -20.07
N ALA A 636 -34.61 18.17 -20.02
CA ALA A 636 -34.10 18.69 -18.77
C ALA A 636 -35.15 19.46 -17.95
N GLU A 637 -35.90 20.36 -18.58
CA GLU A 637 -37.01 21.08 -17.93
C GLU A 637 -38.10 20.11 -17.47
N THR A 638 -38.35 19.06 -18.26
CA THR A 638 -39.24 17.96 -17.87
C THR A 638 -38.77 17.31 -16.57
N LYS A 639 -37.47 16.96 -16.45
CA LYS A 639 -36.90 16.41 -15.21
C LYS A 639 -37.08 17.36 -14.02
N LEU A 640 -36.82 18.64 -14.22
CA LEU A 640 -36.94 19.66 -13.17
C LEU A 640 -38.38 19.75 -12.65
N LEU A 641 -39.38 19.76 -13.55
CA LEU A 641 -40.79 19.74 -13.15
C LEU A 641 -41.16 18.44 -12.42
N LEU A 642 -40.65 17.28 -12.87
CA LEU A 642 -40.90 16.00 -12.21
C LEU A 642 -40.30 15.92 -10.80
N ILE A 643 -39.15 16.54 -10.57
CA ILE A 643 -38.49 16.60 -9.27
C ILE A 643 -39.19 17.61 -8.35
N ARG A 644 -39.49 18.81 -8.86
CA ARG A 644 -40.05 19.92 -8.07
C ARG A 644 -41.53 19.70 -7.73
N TYR A 645 -42.27 19.04 -8.61
CA TYR A 645 -43.71 18.79 -8.46
C TYR A 645 -44.01 17.29 -8.65
N PRO A 646 -43.63 16.42 -7.69
CA PRO A 646 -43.75 14.96 -7.83
C PRO A 646 -45.20 14.48 -8.01
N THR A 647 -46.19 15.27 -7.61
CA THR A 647 -47.62 14.96 -7.76
C THR A 647 -48.24 15.48 -9.07
N MET A 648 -47.52 16.28 -9.88
CA MET A 648 -48.06 16.85 -11.13
C MET A 648 -48.37 15.74 -12.15
N ALA A 649 -49.55 15.77 -12.78
CA ALA A 649 -49.91 14.77 -13.79
C ALA A 649 -48.95 14.83 -15.00
N LEU A 650 -48.56 13.69 -15.57
CA LEU A 650 -47.64 13.65 -16.72
C LEU A 650 -48.16 14.45 -17.93
N ARG A 651 -49.48 14.47 -18.14
CA ARG A 651 -50.15 15.34 -19.12
C ARG A 651 -49.84 16.83 -18.92
N GLN A 652 -49.87 17.30 -17.67
CA GLN A 652 -49.58 18.70 -17.33
C GLN A 652 -48.10 19.03 -17.50
N VAL A 653 -47.21 18.09 -17.13
CA VAL A 653 -45.76 18.21 -17.38
C VAL A 653 -45.49 18.34 -18.88
N ALA A 654 -46.13 17.50 -19.71
CA ALA A 654 -45.99 17.54 -21.16
C ALA A 654 -46.42 18.89 -21.75
N GLN A 655 -47.57 19.43 -21.29
CA GLN A 655 -48.08 20.72 -21.73
C GLN A 655 -47.13 21.88 -21.36
N ARG A 656 -46.60 21.88 -20.13
CA ARG A 656 -45.65 22.92 -19.66
C ARG A 656 -44.29 22.88 -20.35
N CYS A 657 -43.93 21.74 -20.93
CA CYS A 657 -42.67 21.56 -21.67
C CYS A 657 -42.85 21.66 -23.20
N GLY A 658 -44.02 22.13 -23.67
CA GLY A 658 -44.27 22.33 -25.11
C GLY A 658 -44.45 21.05 -25.92
N PHE A 659 -44.69 19.89 -25.30
CA PHE A 659 -44.99 18.65 -26.03
C PHE A 659 -46.41 18.63 -26.57
N SER A 660 -46.58 18.13 -27.80
CA SER A 660 -47.89 17.98 -28.43
C SER A 660 -48.78 16.91 -27.77
N SER A 661 -48.21 15.95 -27.05
CA SER A 661 -48.95 14.96 -26.26
C SER A 661 -48.08 14.31 -25.17
N GLU A 662 -48.72 13.76 -24.15
CA GLU A 662 -48.06 12.97 -23.10
C GLU A 662 -47.32 11.76 -23.67
N ALA A 663 -47.94 11.02 -24.59
CA ALA A 663 -47.33 9.87 -25.24
C ALA A 663 -46.06 10.24 -26.01
N TYR A 664 -46.06 11.41 -26.67
CA TYR A 664 -44.89 11.92 -27.35
C TYR A 664 -43.76 12.28 -26.37
N MET A 665 -44.08 12.98 -25.27
CA MET A 665 -43.13 13.24 -24.18
C MET A 665 -42.51 11.94 -23.65
N ILE A 666 -43.32 10.93 -23.31
CA ILE A 666 -42.84 9.66 -22.76
C ILE A 666 -41.86 8.98 -23.72
N ARG A 667 -42.17 8.96 -25.02
CA ARG A 667 -41.31 8.36 -26.04
C ARG A 667 -39.96 9.06 -26.14
N ILE A 668 -39.96 10.39 -26.23
CA ILE A 668 -38.73 11.20 -26.36
C ILE A 668 -37.89 11.15 -25.08
N PHE A 669 -38.55 11.18 -23.91
CA PHE A 669 -37.87 11.07 -22.62
C PHE A 669 -37.23 9.68 -22.45
N LYS A 670 -37.96 8.61 -22.77
CA LYS A 670 -37.42 7.24 -22.71
C LYS A 670 -36.26 7.03 -23.68
N SER A 671 -36.33 7.56 -24.90
CA SER A 671 -35.22 7.45 -25.85
C SER A 671 -33.97 8.21 -25.39
N THR A 672 -34.14 9.27 -24.60
CA THR A 672 -33.04 10.13 -24.14
C THR A 672 -32.43 9.65 -22.82
N GLU A 673 -33.27 9.19 -21.89
CA GLU A 673 -32.90 8.88 -20.51
C GLU A 673 -32.88 7.38 -20.20
N GLY A 674 -33.35 6.54 -21.12
CA GLY A 674 -33.49 5.09 -20.92
C GLY A 674 -34.65 4.69 -19.99
N LEU A 675 -35.30 5.65 -19.33
CA LEU A 675 -36.41 5.45 -18.40
C LEU A 675 -37.63 6.27 -18.83
N THR A 676 -38.85 5.84 -18.46
CA THR A 676 -40.03 6.69 -18.65
C THR A 676 -40.03 7.86 -17.65
N PRO A 677 -40.70 8.99 -17.95
CA PRO A 677 -40.89 10.09 -17.01
C PRO A 677 -41.42 9.67 -15.63
N GLY A 678 -42.35 8.70 -15.61
CA GLY A 678 -42.90 8.15 -14.37
C GLY A 678 -41.88 7.34 -13.57
N GLN A 679 -41.07 6.51 -14.23
CA GLN A 679 -39.99 5.76 -13.59
C GLN A 679 -38.91 6.69 -13.03
N PHE A 680 -38.52 7.71 -13.79
CA PHE A 680 -37.57 8.73 -13.34
C PHE A 680 -38.08 9.46 -12.09
N ARG A 681 -39.35 9.87 -12.10
CA ARG A 681 -40.00 10.54 -10.96
C ARG A 681 -39.94 9.69 -9.69
N LEU A 682 -40.29 8.41 -9.78
CA LEU A 682 -40.27 7.50 -8.62
C LEU A 682 -38.86 7.35 -8.03
N LEU A 683 -37.84 7.24 -8.89
CA LEU A 683 -36.43 7.16 -8.45
C LEU A 683 -35.97 8.48 -7.81
N ALA A 684 -36.33 9.61 -8.41
CA ALA A 684 -35.97 10.92 -7.89
C ALA A 684 -36.62 11.21 -6.53
N THR A 685 -37.89 10.84 -6.33
CA THR A 685 -38.59 11.04 -5.05
C THR A 685 -37.98 10.19 -3.94
N ARG A 686 -37.58 8.94 -4.20
CA ARG A 686 -36.89 8.09 -3.21
C ARG A 686 -35.56 8.69 -2.74
N LEU A 687 -34.74 9.17 -3.69
CA LEU A 687 -33.44 9.79 -3.40
C LEU A 687 -33.52 11.12 -2.62
N LEU A 688 -34.70 11.76 -2.61
CA LEU A 688 -34.95 12.97 -1.81
C LEU A 688 -35.48 12.67 -0.40
N LEU A 689 -36.01 11.46 -0.16
CA LEU A 689 -36.52 11.00 1.13
C LEU A 689 -35.45 10.27 1.97
N ASP A 690 -34.39 9.74 1.36
CA ASP A 690 -33.23 9.10 2.01
C ASP A 690 -32.14 10.11 2.48
N LYS A 691 -32.51 11.36 2.75
CA LYS A 691 -31.61 12.40 3.25
C LYS A 691 -32.04 12.96 4.60
#